data_AF-A0A933CQE1-F1
#
_entry.id   AF-A0A933CQE1-F1
#
_cell.length_a   1.000
_cell.length_b   1.000
_cell.length_c   1.000
_cell.angle_alpha   90.00
_cell.angle_beta   90.00
_cell.angle_gamma   90.00
#
_symmetry.space_group_name_H-M   'P 1'
#
loop_
_entity.id
_entity.type
_entity.pdbx_description
1 polymer ?
#
loop_
_entity_poly.entity_id
_entity_poly.type
_entity_poly.pdbx_seq_one_letter_code
_entity_poly.pdbx_strand_id
1 'polypeptide(L)'
;MPAHVRNDPHPISDGYEDWVPRSRNLINSLIAGPPIYPNQSVFSLGIPIPDSIARESVARLWDTDQYTGSNPAITSSPMIGLSEYTNANFFSDDTVLKNFPFPAKTSLTLRELPEPEPKKQELRRYFRKDRDGETVEHIAVPSALYKFLPDALKDKKIGLDSRVYEDYAKKLLPRAVGYSAALIDHFFRGQLDVDLFNDPENPGKVRVEGTNGSAEKLDGGTLTIYADNAEGLRSTAQPLDPDLTIVADAGQPVSSAFFLAPEDAERFVAVYQGKLGEEAPEGGSPGGVIEKVLGGVRVEQLVKRFTTWSLRTPKGIFTLPIPTQDVSELRWGDNDNTLIGRSSMASSSPQFYAYKINRPLGSLDIPLINQPDGTAVVDVSPLKQVSFPMGMYLGTVIDFSHTIHYQQYILSYVNTETWTWNETFRFYNSAPFQFSDGRVQLMVDETASLNRSYPVVLDAGSYGIGSPSPYFWGLVPGFSSKTGEMALTKDGRILVLVFVSLSPVSEKATFRALTLALPPSLDGNDALSVREVTPVDVPFSVPDMGPVLWALVDVESGQVVASTAPSTLSVHHQTASTNFTPYAPIQFAMLQIKKDRYIGGPQDGLRYSHLQSVAPSICSPEQMAVLVEFGEVSVQEGNVSSVLNRFPPEIGALEFASPGAGQTVTRYPFSCGYPPDGVPPSGFKVTSSTNVSIPTQVGEAFRITPLSGPEQLLLLISQQQDKTDPFSNLGRLVKWVPQENGAEVLHEFSSRAFHTTRSVSRGSALVQSRGSNPATTLVSLQDNNSVNVFPGSMLFSYIVFEPQFLYNVVDLKFYTKDASPRRTALPATLAPGASASSQDYRYHVIPVK
;
A
#
# COMPACT_ATOMS: atom_id res chain seq x y z
N MET A 1 -17.18 -37.13 -45.75
CA MET A 1 -15.80 -36.55 -45.77
C MET A 1 -15.04 -36.92 -47.04
N PRO A 2 -14.67 -38.20 -47.31
CA PRO A 2 -14.08 -38.57 -48.60
C PRO A 2 -14.97 -38.23 -49.80
N ALA A 3 -16.29 -38.36 -49.67
CA ALA A 3 -17.24 -37.99 -50.73
C ALA A 3 -17.16 -36.50 -51.10
N HIS A 4 -17.05 -35.59 -50.13
CA HIS A 4 -16.90 -34.14 -50.39
C HIS A 4 -15.61 -33.81 -51.12
N VAL A 5 -14.49 -34.38 -50.67
CA VAL A 5 -13.18 -34.17 -51.29
C VAL A 5 -13.13 -34.69 -52.74
N ARG A 6 -13.88 -35.76 -53.01
CA ARG A 6 -13.99 -36.38 -54.35
C ARG A 6 -15.12 -35.80 -55.20
N ASN A 7 -15.86 -34.82 -54.66
CA ASN A 7 -17.02 -34.23 -55.31
C ASN A 7 -18.06 -35.29 -55.76
N ASP A 8 -18.24 -36.33 -54.94
CA ASP A 8 -19.18 -37.41 -55.20
C ASP A 8 -20.62 -36.90 -55.00
N PRO A 9 -21.54 -37.11 -55.95
CA PRO A 9 -22.94 -36.73 -55.77
C PRO A 9 -23.64 -37.63 -54.74
N HIS A 10 -23.95 -37.10 -53.56
CA HIS A 10 -24.71 -37.80 -52.52
C HIS A 10 -25.93 -36.97 -52.08
N PRO A 11 -27.02 -36.94 -52.88
CA PRO A 11 -28.24 -36.17 -52.58
C PRO A 11 -29.00 -36.69 -51.34
N ILE A 12 -28.63 -37.87 -50.85
CA ILE A 12 -29.00 -38.43 -49.55
C ILE A 12 -27.66 -38.75 -48.85
N SER A 13 -27.59 -38.56 -47.53
CA SER A 13 -26.43 -38.80 -46.65
C SER A 13 -25.51 -39.94 -47.12
N ASP A 14 -24.20 -39.67 -47.20
CA ASP A 14 -23.19 -40.68 -47.57
C ASP A 14 -23.05 -41.74 -46.46
N GLY A 15 -22.54 -42.94 -46.78
CA GLY A 15 -22.47 -44.04 -45.81
C GLY A 15 -21.56 -43.76 -44.61
N TYR A 16 -20.55 -42.90 -44.75
CA TYR A 16 -19.70 -42.46 -43.65
C TYR A 16 -20.44 -41.48 -42.73
N GLU A 17 -21.14 -40.50 -43.30
CA GLU A 17 -21.99 -39.53 -42.59
C GLU A 17 -23.15 -40.20 -41.85
N ASP A 18 -23.73 -41.24 -42.44
CA ASP A 18 -24.72 -42.10 -41.81
C ASP A 18 -24.15 -42.92 -40.64
N TRP A 19 -22.87 -43.29 -40.73
CA TRP A 19 -22.18 -44.09 -39.72
C TRP A 19 -21.77 -43.26 -38.50
N VAL A 20 -21.25 -42.04 -38.69
CA VAL A 20 -20.77 -41.15 -37.61
C VAL A 20 -21.75 -41.00 -36.43
N PRO A 21 -23.03 -40.61 -36.60
CA PRO A 21 -23.96 -40.42 -35.48
C PRO A 21 -24.30 -41.74 -34.77
N ARG A 22 -24.18 -42.88 -35.46
CA ARG A 22 -24.42 -44.22 -34.89
C ARG A 22 -23.21 -44.75 -34.10
N SER A 23 -22.05 -44.09 -34.20
CA SER A 23 -20.78 -44.49 -33.58
C SER A 23 -20.22 -43.45 -32.59
N ARG A 24 -21.08 -42.59 -32.03
CA ARG A 24 -20.71 -41.45 -31.14
C ARG A 24 -19.64 -41.76 -30.09
N ASN A 25 -19.72 -42.87 -29.36
CA ASN A 25 -18.75 -43.17 -28.29
C ASN A 25 -17.32 -43.34 -28.83
N LEU A 26 -17.18 -44.03 -29.97
CA LEU A 26 -15.89 -44.17 -30.65
C LEU A 26 -15.40 -42.83 -31.19
N ILE A 27 -16.28 -42.07 -31.84
CA ILE A 27 -15.95 -40.75 -32.40
C ILE A 27 -15.43 -39.81 -31.31
N ASN A 28 -16.13 -39.74 -30.18
CA ASN A 28 -15.72 -38.93 -29.03
C ASN A 28 -14.35 -39.37 -28.49
N SER A 29 -14.08 -40.68 -28.44
CA SER A 29 -12.77 -41.21 -28.03
C SER A 29 -11.65 -40.82 -29.01
N LEU A 30 -11.92 -40.87 -30.32
CA LEU A 30 -10.94 -40.48 -31.34
C LEU A 30 -10.65 -38.97 -31.35
N ILE A 31 -11.67 -38.13 -31.13
CA ILE A 31 -11.51 -36.68 -31.02
C ILE A 31 -10.76 -36.30 -29.74
N ALA A 32 -10.98 -37.02 -28.64
CA ALA A 32 -10.27 -36.82 -27.38
C ALA A 32 -8.83 -37.36 -27.37
N GLY A 33 -8.42 -38.09 -28.42
CA GLY A 33 -7.06 -38.59 -28.59
C GLY A 33 -6.06 -37.50 -28.99
N PRO A 34 -4.76 -37.83 -29.05
CA PRO A 34 -3.73 -36.90 -29.50
C PRO A 34 -3.98 -36.45 -30.95
N PRO A 35 -4.07 -35.14 -31.22
CA PRO A 35 -4.27 -34.63 -32.58
C PRO A 35 -3.05 -34.87 -33.46
N ILE A 36 -3.26 -34.91 -34.78
CA ILE A 36 -2.20 -34.98 -35.78
C ILE A 36 -2.14 -33.62 -36.49
N TYR A 37 -1.11 -32.85 -36.18
CA TYR A 37 -0.90 -31.51 -36.73
C TYR A 37 -0.20 -31.54 -38.09
N PRO A 38 -0.49 -30.58 -38.98
CA PRO A 38 0.40 -30.29 -40.10
C PRO A 38 1.73 -29.73 -39.56
N ASN A 39 2.80 -29.91 -40.33
CA ASN A 39 4.03 -29.18 -40.09
C ASN A 39 3.82 -27.69 -40.42
N GLN A 40 4.28 -26.78 -39.57
CA GLN A 40 4.15 -25.32 -39.74
C GLN A 40 4.71 -24.80 -41.07
N SER A 41 5.70 -25.48 -41.66
CA SER A 41 6.22 -25.16 -42.99
C SER A 41 5.20 -25.33 -44.12
N VAL A 42 4.02 -25.91 -43.86
CA VAL A 42 2.91 -25.97 -44.82
C VAL A 42 2.50 -24.57 -45.30
N PHE A 43 2.59 -23.55 -44.44
CA PHE A 43 2.22 -22.18 -44.80
C PHE A 43 3.26 -21.49 -45.71
N SER A 44 4.51 -21.97 -45.75
CA SER A 44 5.62 -21.34 -46.49
C SER A 44 6.15 -22.18 -47.65
N LEU A 45 5.36 -23.14 -48.14
CA LEU A 45 5.67 -23.88 -49.37
C LEU A 45 5.94 -22.92 -50.55
N GLY A 46 6.96 -23.21 -51.36
CA GLY A 46 7.28 -22.44 -52.57
C GLY A 46 6.38 -22.78 -53.77
N ILE A 47 5.22 -23.40 -53.54
CA ILE A 47 4.28 -23.84 -54.57
C ILE A 47 3.18 -22.78 -54.70
N PRO A 48 2.96 -22.19 -55.88
CA PRO A 48 1.89 -21.22 -56.09
C PRO A 48 0.54 -21.82 -55.72
N ILE A 49 -0.32 -21.06 -55.04
CA ILE A 49 -1.70 -21.49 -54.78
C ILE A 49 -2.52 -21.18 -56.03
N PRO A 50 -3.00 -22.20 -56.77
CA PRO A 50 -3.66 -21.98 -58.06
C PRO A 50 -5.09 -21.43 -57.92
N ASP A 51 -5.67 -21.46 -56.72
CA ASP A 51 -7.04 -21.04 -56.46
C ASP A 51 -7.20 -19.52 -56.52
N SER A 52 -8.02 -19.05 -57.45
CA SER A 52 -8.29 -17.62 -57.66
C SER A 52 -9.10 -16.94 -56.54
N ILE A 53 -9.74 -17.73 -55.67
CA ILE A 53 -10.59 -17.32 -54.55
C ILE A 53 -9.82 -17.48 -53.22
N ALA A 54 -9.17 -18.61 -52.99
CA ALA A 54 -8.42 -18.91 -51.77
C ALA A 54 -6.91 -18.71 -51.97
N ARG A 55 -6.46 -17.45 -52.03
CA ARG A 55 -5.07 -17.07 -52.38
C ARG A 55 -4.07 -17.12 -51.24
N GLU A 56 -4.56 -17.23 -50.01
CA GLU A 56 -3.76 -17.08 -48.79
C GLU A 56 -3.09 -18.39 -48.37
N SER A 57 -1.95 -18.28 -47.69
CA SER A 57 -1.17 -19.44 -47.22
C SER A 57 -1.99 -20.45 -46.40
N VAL A 58 -3.04 -19.99 -45.70
CA VAL A 58 -3.95 -20.82 -44.91
C VAL A 58 -4.71 -21.86 -45.75
N ALA A 59 -4.94 -21.60 -47.04
CA ALA A 59 -5.60 -22.52 -47.96
C ALA A 59 -4.86 -23.86 -48.06
N ARG A 60 -3.54 -23.85 -47.79
CA ARG A 60 -2.66 -25.03 -47.81
C ARG A 60 -2.99 -26.06 -46.74
N LEU A 61 -3.77 -25.72 -45.72
CA LEU A 61 -4.32 -26.72 -44.81
C LEU A 61 -5.27 -27.69 -45.51
N TRP A 62 -5.93 -27.25 -46.59
CA TRP A 62 -6.82 -28.08 -47.39
C TRP A 62 -6.13 -28.63 -48.63
N ASP A 63 -5.42 -27.78 -49.37
CA ASP A 63 -4.78 -28.15 -50.63
C ASP A 63 -3.45 -27.43 -50.82
N THR A 64 -2.38 -28.22 -50.91
CA THR A 64 -1.01 -27.75 -51.10
C THR A 64 -0.51 -27.87 -52.54
N ASP A 65 -1.33 -28.45 -53.43
CA ASP A 65 -1.01 -28.75 -54.82
C ASP A 65 0.27 -29.61 -55.00
N GLN A 66 0.58 -30.45 -54.00
CA GLN A 66 1.72 -31.38 -54.02
C GLN A 66 1.35 -32.74 -54.64
N TYR A 67 0.09 -33.17 -54.51
CA TYR A 67 -0.42 -34.42 -55.04
C TYR A 67 -0.98 -34.25 -56.45
N THR A 68 -0.22 -34.73 -57.43
CA THR A 68 -0.50 -34.60 -58.87
C THR A 68 -1.37 -35.73 -59.44
N GLY A 69 -1.89 -36.62 -58.59
CA GLY A 69 -2.55 -37.86 -59.02
C GLY A 69 -1.60 -38.98 -59.43
N SER A 70 -0.29 -38.73 -59.53
CA SER A 70 0.73 -39.71 -59.94
C SER A 70 1.72 -40.10 -58.82
N ASN A 71 1.74 -39.33 -57.73
CA ASN A 71 2.74 -39.42 -56.66
C ASN A 71 2.08 -39.65 -55.27
N PRO A 72 1.27 -40.69 -55.09
CA PRO A 72 0.44 -40.88 -53.89
C PRO A 72 1.24 -40.96 -52.58
N ALA A 73 2.52 -41.35 -52.63
CA ALA A 73 3.41 -41.37 -51.48
C ALA A 73 3.60 -39.99 -50.81
N ILE A 74 3.46 -38.88 -51.56
CA ILE A 74 3.59 -37.53 -51.00
C ILE A 74 2.50 -37.24 -49.97
N THR A 75 1.37 -37.94 -50.05
CA THR A 75 0.24 -37.71 -49.14
C THR A 75 0.51 -38.18 -47.73
N SER A 76 1.57 -38.97 -47.48
CA SER A 76 2.01 -39.28 -46.13
C SER A 76 2.89 -38.19 -45.51
N SER A 77 3.23 -37.13 -46.26
CA SER A 77 3.98 -35.97 -45.76
C SER A 77 3.19 -35.22 -44.70
N PRO A 78 3.82 -34.72 -43.62
CA PRO A 78 3.18 -33.83 -42.66
C PRO A 78 2.91 -32.43 -43.22
N MET A 79 3.37 -32.11 -44.44
CA MET A 79 3.11 -30.85 -45.13
C MET A 79 2.03 -30.96 -46.21
N ILE A 80 1.18 -31.98 -46.19
CA ILE A 80 0.11 -32.18 -47.21
C ILE A 80 -1.21 -31.49 -46.80
N GLY A 81 -2.02 -31.09 -47.77
CA GLY A 81 -3.40 -30.64 -47.52
C GLY A 81 -4.35 -31.80 -47.17
N LEU A 82 -5.38 -31.51 -46.37
CA LEU A 82 -6.39 -32.52 -45.99
C LEU A 82 -7.14 -33.12 -47.18
N SER A 83 -7.43 -32.32 -48.22
CA SER A 83 -8.13 -32.76 -49.41
C SER A 83 -7.27 -33.74 -50.20
N GLU A 84 -6.00 -33.43 -50.42
CA GLU A 84 -5.05 -34.32 -51.11
C GLU A 84 -4.85 -35.63 -50.34
N TYR A 85 -4.63 -35.53 -49.02
CA TYR A 85 -4.51 -36.69 -48.14
C TYR A 85 -5.74 -37.58 -48.20
N THR A 86 -6.93 -36.98 -48.11
CA THR A 86 -8.19 -37.74 -48.10
C THR A 86 -8.45 -38.38 -49.46
N ASN A 87 -8.25 -37.63 -50.54
CA ASN A 87 -8.53 -38.05 -51.91
C ASN A 87 -7.71 -39.28 -52.31
N ALA A 88 -6.39 -39.26 -52.06
CA ALA A 88 -5.48 -40.32 -52.47
C ALA A 88 -5.61 -41.60 -51.62
N ASN A 89 -6.06 -41.48 -50.37
CA ASN A 89 -5.96 -42.56 -49.40
C ASN A 89 -7.26 -43.29 -49.05
N PHE A 90 -8.42 -42.69 -49.29
CA PHE A 90 -9.70 -43.25 -48.88
C PHE A 90 -10.71 -43.23 -50.03
N PHE A 91 -11.49 -44.31 -50.16
CA PHE A 91 -12.63 -44.32 -51.08
C PHE A 91 -13.83 -43.57 -50.52
N SER A 92 -14.75 -43.19 -51.40
CA SER A 92 -16.15 -42.88 -51.08
C SER A 92 -17.07 -43.86 -51.80
N ASP A 93 -18.34 -43.91 -51.40
CA ASP A 93 -19.27 -44.98 -51.80
C ASP A 93 -19.44 -45.10 -53.33
N ASP A 94 -19.43 -43.97 -54.06
CA ASP A 94 -19.66 -43.95 -55.51
C ASP A 94 -18.39 -44.14 -56.35
N THR A 95 -17.22 -43.88 -55.77
CA THR A 95 -15.92 -43.86 -56.47
C THR A 95 -14.92 -44.91 -55.98
N VAL A 96 -15.42 -46.02 -55.42
CA VAL A 96 -14.60 -47.22 -55.18
C VAL A 96 -14.02 -47.73 -56.51
N LEU A 97 -12.69 -47.62 -56.67
CA LEU A 97 -11.93 -47.99 -57.88
C LEU A 97 -12.42 -47.32 -59.18
N LYS A 98 -12.93 -46.10 -59.10
CA LYS A 98 -13.39 -45.30 -60.26
C LYS A 98 -12.98 -43.84 -60.11
N ASN A 99 -12.90 -43.13 -61.22
CA ASN A 99 -12.70 -41.66 -61.35
C ASN A 99 -11.40 -41.08 -60.80
N PHE A 100 -10.79 -41.70 -59.78
CA PHE A 100 -9.56 -41.27 -59.13
C PHE A 100 -8.46 -42.35 -59.27
N PRO A 101 -7.19 -41.94 -59.45
CA PRO A 101 -6.09 -42.88 -59.65
C PRO A 101 -5.75 -43.68 -58.39
N PHE A 102 -6.03 -43.13 -57.20
CA PHE A 102 -5.77 -43.77 -55.91
C PHE A 102 -6.98 -43.68 -54.96
N PRO A 103 -7.17 -44.63 -54.03
CA PRO A 103 -6.43 -45.89 -53.94
C PRO A 103 -6.61 -46.78 -55.17
N ALA A 104 -5.51 -47.26 -55.74
CA ALA A 104 -5.55 -48.09 -56.95
C ALA A 104 -5.79 -49.55 -56.56
N LYS A 105 -6.37 -50.33 -57.47
CA LYS A 105 -6.55 -51.78 -57.25
C LYS A 105 -5.22 -52.49 -56.96
N THR A 106 -4.13 -52.03 -57.57
CA THR A 106 -2.77 -52.52 -57.35
C THR A 106 -2.19 -52.16 -55.98
N SER A 107 -2.80 -51.22 -55.28
CA SER A 107 -2.44 -50.84 -53.90
C SER A 107 -3.17 -51.70 -52.85
N LEU A 108 -4.08 -52.59 -53.30
CA LEU A 108 -4.96 -53.35 -52.43
C LEU A 108 -4.55 -54.83 -52.34
N THR A 109 -4.49 -55.35 -51.11
CA THR A 109 -4.30 -56.76 -50.82
C THR A 109 -5.54 -57.32 -50.15
N LEU A 110 -6.13 -58.39 -50.71
CA LEU A 110 -7.27 -59.06 -50.08
C LEU A 110 -6.79 -59.84 -48.85
N ARG A 111 -7.32 -59.53 -47.67
CA ARG A 111 -6.94 -60.21 -46.43
C ARG A 111 -7.42 -61.65 -46.42
N GLU A 112 -6.57 -62.55 -45.90
CA GLU A 112 -6.84 -64.00 -45.94
C GLU A 112 -7.91 -64.43 -44.93
N LEU A 113 -7.83 -63.88 -43.72
CA LEU A 113 -8.71 -64.22 -42.60
C LEU A 113 -9.99 -63.37 -42.67
N PRO A 114 -11.19 -63.99 -42.66
CA PRO A 114 -12.42 -63.25 -42.54
C PRO A 114 -12.63 -62.77 -41.09
N GLU A 115 -13.26 -61.61 -40.95
CA GLU A 115 -13.61 -60.98 -39.68
C GLU A 115 -15.14 -60.78 -39.58
N PRO A 116 -15.74 -60.83 -38.39
CA PRO A 116 -17.16 -60.54 -38.21
C PRO A 116 -17.44 -59.06 -38.47
N GLU A 117 -18.40 -58.76 -39.36
CA GLU A 117 -18.88 -57.38 -39.55
C GLU A 117 -19.57 -56.89 -38.25
N PRO A 118 -19.29 -55.66 -37.78
CA PRO A 118 -19.73 -55.19 -36.47
C PRO A 118 -21.24 -55.28 -36.18
N LYS A 119 -22.11 -55.15 -37.19
CA LYS A 119 -23.58 -55.10 -37.02
C LYS A 119 -24.26 -56.44 -37.30
N LYS A 120 -23.85 -57.14 -38.35
CA LYS A 120 -24.48 -58.36 -38.85
C LYS A 120 -23.80 -59.63 -38.35
N GLN A 121 -22.61 -59.53 -37.78
CA GLN A 121 -21.79 -60.66 -37.32
C GLN A 121 -21.48 -61.69 -38.43
N GLU A 122 -21.65 -61.28 -39.69
CA GLU A 122 -21.29 -62.08 -40.86
C GLU A 122 -19.78 -62.04 -41.05
N LEU A 123 -19.16 -63.21 -41.30
CA LEU A 123 -17.75 -63.29 -41.64
C LEU A 123 -17.49 -62.70 -43.02
N ARG A 124 -16.69 -61.62 -43.07
CA ARG A 124 -16.32 -60.91 -44.31
C ARG A 124 -14.81 -60.80 -44.42
N ARG A 125 -14.31 -60.83 -45.65
CA ARG A 125 -12.92 -60.46 -45.93
C ARG A 125 -12.87 -58.99 -46.31
N TYR A 126 -11.75 -58.35 -46.01
CA TYR A 126 -11.54 -56.94 -46.31
C TYR A 126 -10.31 -56.77 -47.22
N PHE A 127 -10.34 -55.75 -48.06
CA PHE A 127 -9.13 -55.25 -48.67
C PHE A 127 -8.34 -54.42 -47.66
N ARG A 128 -7.02 -54.58 -47.68
CA ARG A 128 -6.05 -53.71 -47.02
C ARG A 128 -5.38 -52.85 -48.07
N LYS A 129 -5.15 -51.57 -47.78
CA LYS A 129 -4.25 -50.72 -48.57
C LYS A 129 -2.89 -50.74 -47.89
N ASP A 130 -1.89 -51.34 -48.54
CA ASP A 130 -0.55 -51.59 -47.96
C ASP A 130 0.58 -50.78 -48.60
N ARG A 131 0.26 -49.96 -49.61
CA ARG A 131 1.21 -49.11 -50.34
C ARG A 131 0.52 -47.87 -50.90
N ASP A 132 1.28 -47.03 -51.61
CA ASP A 132 0.81 -45.83 -52.31
C ASP A 132 0.10 -44.84 -51.38
N GLY A 133 0.80 -44.40 -50.32
CA GLY A 133 0.30 -43.44 -49.32
C GLY A 133 0.00 -44.06 -47.96
N GLU A 134 -1.05 -43.59 -47.28
CA GLU A 134 -1.47 -44.07 -45.96
C GLU A 134 -1.89 -45.56 -45.99
N THR A 135 -1.42 -46.30 -45.00
CA THR A 135 -1.82 -47.71 -44.80
C THR A 135 -3.14 -47.78 -44.05
N VAL A 136 -4.09 -48.53 -44.61
CA VAL A 136 -5.45 -48.68 -44.05
C VAL A 136 -5.80 -50.17 -44.00
N GLU A 137 -6.05 -50.68 -42.80
CA GLU A 137 -6.28 -52.12 -42.57
C GLU A 137 -7.59 -52.61 -43.20
N HIS A 138 -8.66 -51.80 -43.13
CA HIS A 138 -9.93 -52.04 -43.80
C HIS A 138 -10.23 -50.88 -44.77
N ILE A 139 -9.75 -50.98 -46.02
CA ILE A 139 -9.99 -49.92 -47.02
C ILE A 139 -11.31 -50.13 -47.79
N ALA A 140 -11.72 -51.37 -48.01
CA ALA A 140 -12.96 -51.70 -48.70
C ALA A 140 -13.37 -53.15 -48.43
N VAL A 141 -14.62 -53.50 -48.69
CA VAL A 141 -15.18 -54.83 -48.48
C VAL A 141 -15.74 -55.41 -49.79
N PRO A 142 -15.23 -56.55 -50.30
CA PRO A 142 -15.86 -57.28 -51.40
C PRO A 142 -17.17 -57.95 -50.98
N SER A 143 -18.08 -58.11 -51.93
CA SER A 143 -19.29 -58.93 -51.79
C SER A 143 -18.95 -60.40 -51.49
N ALA A 144 -19.85 -61.11 -50.80
CA ALA A 144 -19.73 -62.55 -50.57
C ALA A 144 -19.56 -63.36 -51.88
N LEU A 145 -20.08 -62.85 -53.01
CA LEU A 145 -19.95 -63.49 -54.32
C LEU A 145 -18.62 -63.19 -55.05
N TYR A 146 -17.75 -62.34 -54.49
CA TYR A 146 -16.59 -61.76 -55.20
C TYR A 146 -15.67 -62.80 -55.88
N LYS A 147 -15.43 -63.95 -55.24
CA LYS A 147 -14.61 -65.04 -55.81
C LYS A 147 -15.25 -65.74 -57.01
N PHE A 148 -16.58 -65.69 -57.11
CA PHE A 148 -17.37 -66.35 -58.14
C PHE A 148 -17.75 -65.40 -59.28
N LEU A 149 -17.46 -64.11 -59.16
CA LEU A 149 -17.74 -63.13 -60.20
C LEU A 149 -16.68 -63.17 -61.31
N PRO A 150 -17.08 -62.99 -62.58
CA PRO A 150 -16.15 -62.67 -63.65
C PRO A 150 -15.34 -61.40 -63.33
N ASP A 151 -14.10 -61.30 -63.80
CA ASP A 151 -13.22 -60.16 -63.49
C ASP A 151 -13.85 -58.80 -63.84
N ALA A 152 -14.64 -58.74 -64.92
CA ALA A 152 -15.37 -57.54 -65.36
C ALA A 152 -16.43 -57.04 -64.35
N LEU A 153 -16.85 -57.87 -63.39
CA LEU A 153 -17.87 -57.54 -62.38
C LEU A 153 -17.32 -57.44 -60.96
N LYS A 154 -16.08 -57.91 -60.72
CA LYS A 154 -15.47 -57.92 -59.38
C LYS A 154 -15.42 -56.53 -58.76
N ASP A 155 -14.92 -55.54 -59.50
CA ASP A 155 -14.73 -54.19 -58.98
C ASP A 155 -16.07 -53.46 -58.72
N LYS A 156 -17.13 -53.85 -59.44
CA LYS A 156 -18.50 -53.34 -59.21
C LYS A 156 -19.16 -53.92 -57.94
N LYS A 157 -18.53 -54.89 -57.28
CA LYS A 157 -19.04 -55.59 -56.10
C LYS A 157 -18.10 -55.41 -54.91
N ILE A 158 -17.42 -54.28 -54.85
CA ILE A 158 -16.66 -53.79 -53.69
C ILE A 158 -17.42 -52.58 -53.15
N GLY A 159 -17.60 -52.52 -51.83
CA GLY A 159 -18.25 -51.40 -51.15
C GLY A 159 -17.54 -51.03 -49.86
N LEU A 160 -18.17 -50.17 -49.07
CA LEU A 160 -17.70 -49.72 -47.77
C LEU A 160 -18.71 -50.13 -46.68
N ASP A 161 -18.24 -50.32 -45.45
CA ASP A 161 -19.09 -50.69 -44.30
C ASP A 161 -18.60 -50.04 -43.00
N SER A 162 -19.26 -50.37 -41.88
CA SER A 162 -18.97 -49.79 -40.57
C SER A 162 -17.51 -49.98 -40.11
N ARG A 163 -16.85 -51.07 -40.51
CA ARG A 163 -15.47 -51.37 -40.12
C ARG A 163 -14.47 -50.58 -40.96
N VAL A 164 -14.78 -50.39 -42.25
CA VAL A 164 -14.05 -49.50 -43.14
C VAL A 164 -14.12 -48.06 -42.64
N TYR A 165 -15.32 -47.57 -42.33
CA TYR A 165 -15.51 -46.21 -41.81
C TYR A 165 -14.83 -45.98 -40.46
N GLU A 166 -14.78 -47.00 -39.59
CA GLU A 166 -14.00 -46.94 -38.34
C GLU A 166 -12.51 -46.67 -38.60
N ASP A 167 -11.90 -47.39 -39.55
CA ASP A 167 -10.49 -47.19 -39.88
C ASP A 167 -10.23 -45.85 -40.57
N TYR A 168 -11.18 -45.37 -41.37
CA TYR A 168 -11.12 -44.02 -41.95
C TYR A 168 -11.13 -42.98 -40.83
N ALA A 169 -12.05 -43.11 -39.87
CA ALA A 169 -12.20 -42.18 -38.75
C ALA A 169 -10.93 -42.13 -37.88
N LYS A 170 -10.28 -43.28 -37.63
CA LYS A 170 -9.00 -43.35 -36.89
C LYS A 170 -7.89 -42.51 -37.52
N LYS A 171 -7.94 -42.30 -38.84
CA LYS A 171 -6.93 -41.55 -39.60
C LYS A 171 -7.33 -40.09 -39.85
N LEU A 172 -8.61 -39.86 -40.14
CA LEU A 172 -9.15 -38.56 -40.53
C LEU A 172 -9.47 -37.67 -39.33
N LEU A 173 -10.06 -38.20 -38.25
CA LEU A 173 -10.50 -37.35 -37.12
C LEU A 173 -9.34 -36.70 -36.35
N PRO A 174 -8.26 -37.41 -35.98
CA PRO A 174 -7.13 -36.76 -35.31
C PRO A 174 -6.48 -35.66 -36.14
N ARG A 175 -6.45 -35.81 -37.47
CA ARG A 175 -5.98 -34.77 -38.40
C ARG A 175 -6.96 -33.61 -38.50
N ALA A 176 -8.25 -33.88 -38.58
CA ALA A 176 -9.27 -32.83 -38.58
C ALA A 176 -9.14 -31.95 -37.33
N VAL A 177 -8.91 -32.55 -36.15
CA VAL A 177 -8.64 -31.81 -34.90
C VAL A 177 -7.34 -30.99 -35.01
N GLY A 178 -6.23 -31.61 -35.43
CA GLY A 178 -4.93 -30.94 -35.50
C GLY A 178 -4.86 -29.81 -36.54
N TYR A 179 -5.47 -29.98 -37.71
CA TYR A 179 -5.55 -28.93 -38.74
C TYR A 179 -6.53 -27.82 -38.36
N SER A 180 -7.62 -28.13 -37.64
CA SER A 180 -8.51 -27.09 -37.10
C SER A 180 -7.79 -26.25 -36.04
N ALA A 181 -6.96 -26.86 -35.20
CA ALA A 181 -6.11 -26.14 -34.26
C ALA A 181 -5.07 -25.28 -34.99
N ALA A 182 -4.39 -25.83 -36.01
CA ALA A 182 -3.43 -25.08 -36.81
C ALA A 182 -4.05 -23.88 -37.55
N LEU A 183 -5.31 -24.00 -38.00
CA LEU A 183 -6.07 -22.88 -38.55
C LEU A 183 -6.25 -21.75 -37.53
N ILE A 184 -6.66 -22.10 -36.31
CA ILE A 184 -6.83 -21.12 -35.22
C ILE A 184 -5.48 -20.48 -34.87
N ASP A 185 -4.44 -21.29 -34.69
CA ASP A 185 -3.09 -20.81 -34.36
C ASP A 185 -2.57 -19.84 -35.43
N HIS A 186 -2.85 -20.10 -36.71
CA HIS A 186 -2.46 -19.22 -37.81
C HIS A 186 -3.10 -17.82 -37.71
N PHE A 187 -4.37 -17.73 -37.34
CA PHE A 187 -5.06 -16.43 -37.18
C PHE A 187 -4.55 -15.62 -35.98
N PHE A 188 -4.05 -16.27 -34.93
CA PHE A 188 -3.53 -15.60 -33.72
C PHE A 188 -2.00 -15.57 -33.64
N ARG A 189 -1.29 -15.79 -34.77
CA ARG A 189 0.17 -15.86 -34.82
C ARG A 189 0.88 -14.51 -34.64
N GLY A 190 0.20 -13.43 -34.98
CA GLY A 190 0.73 -12.08 -34.81
C GLY A 190 0.75 -11.66 -33.34
N GLN A 191 1.86 -11.08 -32.90
CA GLN A 191 2.08 -10.67 -31.51
C GLN A 191 2.74 -9.30 -31.45
N LEU A 192 2.28 -8.47 -30.50
CA LEU A 192 2.91 -7.22 -30.11
C LEU A 192 3.38 -7.33 -28.66
N ASP A 193 4.67 -7.06 -28.43
CA ASP A 193 5.23 -6.93 -27.09
C ASP A 193 5.47 -5.45 -26.81
N VAL A 194 4.36 -4.77 -26.50
CA VAL A 194 4.28 -3.31 -26.40
C VAL A 194 3.45 -2.88 -25.19
N ASP A 195 3.72 -1.68 -24.69
CA ASP A 195 3.03 -1.02 -23.59
C ASP A 195 2.64 0.42 -23.95
N LEU A 196 1.78 1.03 -23.12
CA LEU A 196 1.32 2.42 -23.29
C LEU A 196 2.21 3.40 -22.51
N PHE A 197 2.66 4.44 -23.18
CA PHE A 197 3.48 5.51 -22.61
C PHE A 197 2.79 6.85 -22.74
N ASN A 198 2.82 7.63 -21.67
CA ASN A 198 2.34 9.02 -21.65
C ASN A 198 3.44 9.96 -22.13
N ASP A 199 3.05 11.01 -22.86
CA ASP A 199 3.97 12.10 -23.18
C ASP A 199 4.43 12.82 -21.89
N PRO A 200 5.74 13.06 -21.70
CA PRO A 200 6.26 13.68 -20.49
C PRO A 200 5.82 15.13 -20.29
N GLU A 201 5.34 15.85 -21.31
CA GLU A 201 4.88 17.24 -21.22
C GLU A 201 3.35 17.34 -21.06
N ASN A 202 2.62 16.43 -21.70
CA ASN A 202 1.16 16.35 -21.67
C ASN A 202 0.69 14.89 -21.49
N PRO A 203 0.38 14.46 -20.26
CA PRO A 203 -0.07 13.09 -19.99
C PRO A 203 -1.41 12.69 -20.61
N GLY A 204 -2.14 13.62 -21.24
CA GLY A 204 -3.30 13.32 -22.08
C GLY A 204 -2.92 12.81 -23.48
N LYS A 205 -1.64 12.93 -23.88
CA LYS A 205 -1.11 12.33 -25.09
C LYS A 205 -0.44 11.00 -24.75
N VAL A 206 -0.78 9.95 -25.49
CA VAL A 206 -0.27 8.61 -25.26
C VAL A 206 0.24 8.00 -26.56
N ARG A 207 1.17 7.06 -26.46
CA ARG A 207 1.65 6.25 -27.59
C ARG A 207 1.96 4.83 -27.14
N VAL A 208 2.04 3.93 -28.11
CA VAL A 208 2.45 2.53 -27.91
C VAL A 208 3.92 2.40 -28.23
N GLU A 209 4.69 1.81 -27.33
CA GLU A 209 6.12 1.51 -27.56
C GLU A 209 6.46 0.09 -27.09
N GLY A 210 7.42 -0.55 -27.77
CA GLY A 210 7.92 -1.88 -27.44
C GLY A 210 8.58 -2.53 -28.64
N THR A 211 8.26 -3.80 -28.91
CA THR A 211 8.82 -4.57 -30.03
C THR A 211 7.78 -5.41 -30.77
N ASN A 212 8.10 -5.78 -32.02
CA ASN A 212 7.35 -6.77 -32.77
C ASN A 212 7.61 -8.17 -32.18
N GLY A 213 6.62 -8.72 -31.47
CA GLY A 213 6.69 -10.08 -30.91
C GLY A 213 6.40 -11.18 -31.92
N SER A 214 5.95 -10.84 -33.13
CA SER A 214 5.67 -11.79 -34.20
C SER A 214 6.96 -12.35 -34.79
N ALA A 215 6.91 -13.57 -35.33
CA ALA A 215 7.99 -14.13 -36.15
C ALA A 215 8.10 -13.45 -37.53
N GLU A 216 7.03 -12.79 -37.97
CA GLU A 216 6.91 -12.15 -39.26
C GLU A 216 7.04 -10.63 -39.14
N LYS A 217 7.48 -9.99 -40.21
CA LYS A 217 7.63 -8.53 -40.30
C LYS A 217 6.25 -7.86 -40.29
N LEU A 218 6.10 -6.79 -39.50
CA LEU A 218 5.03 -5.80 -39.67
C LEU A 218 5.42 -4.94 -40.88
N ASP A 219 4.72 -5.06 -42.01
CA ASP A 219 5.19 -4.55 -43.30
C ASP A 219 4.24 -3.49 -43.89
N GLY A 220 4.22 -2.30 -43.29
CA GLY A 220 3.51 -1.13 -43.84
C GLY A 220 2.02 -1.06 -43.49
N GLY A 221 1.61 -1.65 -42.37
CA GLY A 221 0.28 -1.52 -41.78
C GLY A 221 0.13 -0.31 -40.86
N THR A 222 -1.07 -0.05 -40.36
CA THR A 222 -1.34 1.02 -39.39
C THR A 222 -1.47 0.47 -37.97
N LEU A 223 -0.96 1.20 -36.98
CA LEU A 223 -1.16 0.91 -35.56
C LEU A 223 -2.06 1.98 -34.94
N THR A 224 -3.27 1.58 -34.55
CA THR A 224 -4.28 2.46 -33.95
C THR A 224 -4.50 2.11 -32.48
N ILE A 225 -4.76 3.12 -31.65
CA ILE A 225 -5.14 2.92 -30.25
C ILE A 225 -6.66 3.06 -30.12
N TYR A 226 -7.27 2.10 -29.44
CA TYR A 226 -8.65 2.15 -28.99
C TYR A 226 -8.69 2.26 -27.47
N ALA A 227 -9.72 2.90 -26.95
CA ALA A 227 -10.01 2.98 -25.54
C ALA A 227 -11.40 2.42 -25.26
N ASP A 228 -11.49 1.54 -24.27
CA ASP A 228 -12.76 1.06 -23.75
C ASP A 228 -13.16 1.95 -22.56
N ASN A 229 -14.40 2.39 -22.54
CA ASN A 229 -14.95 3.15 -21.41
C ASN A 229 -15.47 2.22 -20.30
N ALA A 230 -16.02 2.79 -19.23
CA ALA A 230 -16.56 2.06 -18.09
C ALA A 230 -17.70 1.09 -18.45
N GLU A 231 -18.45 1.33 -19.53
CA GLU A 231 -19.51 0.46 -20.03
C GLU A 231 -18.99 -0.68 -20.91
N GLY A 232 -17.68 -0.70 -21.20
CA GLY A 232 -17.05 -1.64 -22.13
C GLY A 232 -17.24 -1.27 -23.60
N LEU A 233 -17.68 -0.04 -23.90
CA LEU A 233 -17.80 0.46 -25.26
C LEU A 233 -16.42 0.91 -25.76
N ARG A 234 -15.97 0.31 -26.87
CA ARG A 234 -14.71 0.63 -27.53
C ARG A 234 -14.85 1.83 -28.47
N SER A 235 -13.91 2.77 -28.38
CA SER A 235 -13.80 3.94 -29.26
C SER A 235 -12.35 4.15 -29.69
N THR A 236 -12.14 4.69 -30.89
CA THR A 236 -10.79 5.03 -31.38
C THR A 236 -10.26 6.26 -30.64
N ALA A 237 -9.02 6.19 -30.15
CA ALA A 237 -8.28 7.36 -29.71
C ALA A 237 -7.93 8.24 -30.92
N GLN A 238 -7.97 9.57 -30.75
CA GLN A 238 -7.72 10.49 -31.86
C GLN A 238 -6.21 10.55 -32.16
N PRO A 239 -5.74 10.21 -33.36
CA PRO A 239 -4.33 10.36 -33.72
C PRO A 239 -3.94 11.84 -33.78
N LEU A 240 -2.74 12.16 -33.30
CA LEU A 240 -2.15 13.49 -33.35
C LEU A 240 -1.16 13.64 -34.51
N ASP A 241 -0.59 12.52 -34.97
CA ASP A 241 0.25 12.45 -36.16
C ASP A 241 -0.52 11.83 -37.34
N PRO A 242 -0.32 12.32 -38.58
CA PRO A 242 -1.04 11.82 -39.75
C PRO A 242 -0.52 10.46 -40.25
N ASP A 243 0.72 10.10 -39.92
CA ASP A 243 1.34 8.82 -40.31
C ASP A 243 1.22 7.82 -39.15
N LEU A 244 0.43 6.77 -39.36
CA LEU A 244 0.23 5.68 -38.40
C LEU A 244 0.98 4.41 -38.82
N THR A 245 1.81 4.50 -39.86
CA THR A 245 2.43 3.34 -40.49
C THR A 245 3.49 2.73 -39.58
N ILE A 246 3.44 1.41 -39.41
CA ILE A 246 4.46 0.64 -38.69
C ILE A 246 5.17 -0.30 -39.66
N VAL A 247 6.50 -0.25 -39.59
CA VAL A 247 7.39 -1.22 -40.23
C VAL A 247 8.39 -1.72 -39.20
N ALA A 248 8.35 -3.02 -38.88
CA ALA A 248 9.24 -3.62 -37.90
C ALA A 248 9.49 -5.10 -38.20
N ASP A 249 10.76 -5.49 -38.36
CA ASP A 249 11.15 -6.90 -38.41
C ASP A 249 10.92 -7.59 -37.04
N ALA A 250 10.93 -8.91 -37.02
CA ALA A 250 10.77 -9.68 -35.78
C ALA A 250 11.77 -9.24 -34.70
N GLY A 251 11.27 -8.96 -33.50
CA GLY A 251 12.04 -8.48 -32.35
C GLY A 251 12.55 -7.03 -32.46
N GLN A 252 12.24 -6.30 -33.54
CA GLN A 252 12.64 -4.90 -33.70
C GLN A 252 11.67 -3.94 -33.01
N PRO A 253 12.12 -2.71 -32.66
CA PRO A 253 11.28 -1.73 -31.98
C PRO A 253 10.02 -1.35 -32.77
N VAL A 254 8.92 -1.14 -32.03
CA VAL A 254 7.65 -0.59 -32.51
C VAL A 254 7.38 0.68 -31.72
N SER A 255 7.10 1.79 -32.41
CA SER A 255 6.66 3.04 -31.81
C SER A 255 5.51 3.61 -32.64
N SER A 256 4.35 3.81 -32.02
CA SER A 256 3.22 4.46 -32.69
C SER A 256 3.38 5.98 -32.75
N ALA A 257 2.52 6.61 -33.55
CA ALA A 257 2.17 8.01 -33.41
C ALA A 257 1.67 8.34 -31.98
N PHE A 258 1.62 9.62 -31.64
CA PHE A 258 0.89 10.07 -30.46
C PHE A 258 -0.62 10.11 -30.73
N PHE A 259 -1.39 9.79 -29.70
CA PHE A 259 -2.84 9.83 -29.69
C PHE A 259 -3.32 10.65 -28.51
N LEU A 260 -4.44 11.35 -28.68
CA LEU A 260 -5.15 11.95 -27.56
C LEU A 260 -5.94 10.84 -26.85
N ALA A 261 -5.57 10.56 -25.61
CA ALA A 261 -6.27 9.61 -24.77
C ALA A 261 -7.68 10.14 -24.44
N PRO A 262 -8.76 9.40 -24.74
CA PRO A 262 -10.09 9.77 -24.33
C PRO A 262 -10.17 9.92 -22.80
N GLU A 263 -10.89 10.94 -22.33
CA GLU A 263 -11.19 11.02 -20.91
C GLU A 263 -11.98 9.79 -20.46
N ASP A 264 -11.78 9.37 -19.22
CA ASP A 264 -12.50 8.25 -18.59
C ASP A 264 -12.33 6.88 -19.27
N ALA A 265 -11.21 6.69 -19.98
CA ALA A 265 -10.78 5.37 -20.41
C ALA A 265 -10.61 4.43 -19.22
N GLU A 266 -11.06 3.19 -19.37
CA GLU A 266 -10.86 2.11 -18.42
C GLU A 266 -9.65 1.24 -18.79
N ARG A 267 -9.46 1.00 -20.09
CA ARG A 267 -8.28 0.32 -20.66
C ARG A 267 -8.01 0.78 -22.08
N PHE A 268 -6.78 0.55 -22.54
CA PHE A 268 -6.35 0.81 -23.91
C PHE A 268 -6.01 -0.47 -24.65
N VAL A 269 -6.21 -0.43 -25.97
CA VAL A 269 -6.00 -1.56 -26.86
C VAL A 269 -5.28 -1.06 -28.11
N ALA A 270 -4.12 -1.64 -28.39
CA ALA A 270 -3.41 -1.45 -29.64
C ALA A 270 -3.95 -2.42 -30.69
N VAL A 271 -4.22 -1.92 -31.89
CA VAL A 271 -4.60 -2.75 -33.04
C VAL A 271 -3.71 -2.40 -34.22
N TYR A 272 -2.91 -3.38 -34.65
CA TYR A 272 -2.21 -3.33 -35.93
C TYR A 272 -3.10 -3.91 -37.02
N GLN A 273 -3.20 -3.24 -38.16
CA GLN A 273 -3.87 -3.73 -39.37
C GLN A 273 -2.97 -3.50 -40.58
N GLY A 274 -2.59 -4.56 -41.27
CA GLY A 274 -1.78 -4.44 -42.48
C GLY A 274 -1.16 -5.77 -42.90
N LYS A 275 -0.05 -5.69 -43.63
CA LYS A 275 0.59 -6.91 -44.14
C LYS A 275 1.27 -7.68 -43.00
N LEU A 276 1.04 -8.99 -42.94
CA LEU A 276 1.69 -9.94 -42.04
C LEU A 276 1.97 -11.25 -42.80
N GLY A 277 3.23 -11.49 -43.16
CA GLY A 277 3.56 -12.58 -44.08
C GLY A 277 2.98 -12.34 -45.47
N GLU A 278 2.28 -13.33 -46.02
CA GLU A 278 1.60 -13.23 -47.32
C GLU A 278 0.23 -12.55 -47.24
N GLU A 279 -0.36 -12.45 -46.04
CA GLU A 279 -1.65 -11.78 -45.85
C GLU A 279 -1.48 -10.27 -45.98
N ALA A 280 -1.98 -9.69 -47.07
CA ALA A 280 -1.86 -8.26 -47.37
C ALA A 280 -3.25 -7.60 -47.55
N PRO A 281 -3.36 -6.27 -47.35
CA PRO A 281 -4.59 -5.56 -47.63
C PRO A 281 -4.92 -5.55 -49.13
N GLU A 282 -5.89 -6.38 -49.56
CA GLU A 282 -6.38 -6.43 -50.94
C GLU A 282 -7.89 -6.75 -50.97
N GLY A 283 -8.65 -6.17 -51.92
CA GLY A 283 -10.03 -6.58 -52.20
C GLY A 283 -11.05 -6.41 -51.04
N GLY A 284 -10.75 -5.54 -50.07
CA GLY A 284 -11.57 -5.34 -48.86
C GLY A 284 -11.10 -6.14 -47.63
N SER A 285 -10.07 -6.98 -47.78
CA SER A 285 -9.35 -7.58 -46.65
C SER A 285 -8.49 -6.52 -45.94
N PRO A 286 -8.48 -6.46 -44.59
CA PRO A 286 -7.58 -5.60 -43.84
C PRO A 286 -6.13 -6.13 -43.78
N GLY A 287 -5.85 -7.32 -44.35
CA GLY A 287 -4.60 -8.06 -44.11
C GLY A 287 -4.60 -8.74 -42.74
N GLY A 288 -3.40 -8.94 -42.17
CA GLY A 288 -3.22 -9.41 -40.81
C GLY A 288 -3.67 -8.38 -39.77
N VAL A 289 -4.33 -8.85 -38.72
CA VAL A 289 -4.79 -8.02 -37.60
C VAL A 289 -4.17 -8.54 -36.31
N ILE A 290 -3.50 -7.65 -35.56
CA ILE A 290 -2.92 -7.98 -34.25
C ILE A 290 -3.54 -7.07 -33.21
N GLU A 291 -4.15 -7.66 -32.19
CA GLU A 291 -4.69 -6.94 -31.04
C GLU A 291 -3.80 -7.17 -29.81
N LYS A 292 -3.49 -6.09 -29.09
CA LYS A 292 -2.84 -6.14 -27.78
C LYS A 292 -3.61 -5.24 -26.82
N VAL A 293 -4.13 -5.84 -25.75
CA VAL A 293 -4.63 -5.08 -24.61
C VAL A 293 -3.41 -4.52 -23.87
N LEU A 294 -3.31 -3.18 -23.78
CA LEU A 294 -2.21 -2.45 -23.14
C LEU A 294 -2.46 -2.22 -21.64
N GLY A 295 -3.43 -2.97 -21.10
CA GLY A 295 -3.90 -2.84 -19.73
C GLY A 295 -4.78 -1.61 -19.49
N GLY A 296 -5.16 -1.49 -18.22
CA GLY A 296 -5.99 -0.45 -17.65
C GLY A 296 -6.04 -0.63 -16.14
N VAL A 297 -6.62 0.32 -15.41
CA VAL A 297 -6.80 0.17 -13.95
C VAL A 297 -8.16 0.71 -13.58
N ARG A 298 -8.93 -0.10 -12.85
CA ARG A 298 -10.16 0.36 -12.20
C ARG A 298 -9.86 0.70 -10.75
N VAL A 299 -10.31 1.86 -10.32
CA VAL A 299 -10.43 2.18 -8.89
C VAL A 299 -11.83 1.82 -8.42
N GLU A 300 -11.93 1.24 -7.23
CA GLU A 300 -13.19 1.00 -6.51
C GLU A 300 -13.13 1.67 -5.14
N GLN A 301 -14.28 2.09 -4.60
CA GLN A 301 -14.37 2.77 -3.30
C GLN A 301 -15.46 2.13 -2.41
N LEU A 302 -15.12 1.86 -1.16
CA LEU A 302 -16.07 1.55 -0.09
C LEU A 302 -16.68 2.85 0.45
N VAL A 303 -18.00 2.95 0.38
CA VAL A 303 -18.76 4.13 0.80
C VAL A 303 -19.67 3.75 1.96
N LYS A 304 -19.62 4.53 3.04
CA LYS A 304 -20.54 4.41 4.18
C LYS A 304 -21.81 5.21 3.85
N ARG A 305 -22.96 4.55 3.68
CA ARG A 305 -24.27 5.20 3.52
C ARG A 305 -25.13 4.89 4.76
N PHE A 306 -26.06 5.79 5.09
CA PHE A 306 -26.84 5.84 6.34
C PHE A 306 -26.95 4.52 7.13
N THR A 307 -27.48 3.44 6.52
CA THR A 307 -27.68 2.14 7.17
C THR A 307 -26.74 1.04 6.68
N THR A 308 -26.21 1.10 5.46
CA THR A 308 -25.40 0.03 4.83
C THR A 308 -24.14 0.57 4.14
N TRP A 309 -23.14 -0.30 4.02
CA TRP A 309 -21.98 -0.03 3.17
C TRP A 309 -22.34 -0.19 1.68
N SER A 310 -21.56 0.43 0.80
CA SER A 310 -21.72 0.34 -0.64
C SER A 310 -20.38 0.26 -1.35
N LEU A 311 -20.33 -0.44 -2.48
CA LEU A 311 -19.22 -0.48 -3.41
C LEU A 311 -19.49 0.50 -4.56
N ARG A 312 -18.65 1.52 -4.67
CA ARG A 312 -18.71 2.51 -5.74
C ARG A 312 -17.66 2.19 -6.79
N THR A 313 -18.09 2.19 -8.04
CA THR A 313 -17.28 1.91 -9.24
C THR A 313 -17.59 2.96 -10.31
N PRO A 314 -16.89 2.98 -11.45
CA PRO A 314 -17.30 3.80 -12.59
C PRO A 314 -18.71 3.48 -13.10
N LYS A 315 -19.16 2.22 -13.01
CA LYS A 315 -20.49 1.77 -13.47
C LYS A 315 -21.65 2.16 -12.56
N GLY A 316 -21.38 2.58 -11.32
CA GLY A 316 -22.43 2.91 -10.35
C GLY A 316 -22.05 2.66 -8.90
N ILE A 317 -23.05 2.86 -8.02
CA ILE A 317 -22.96 2.58 -6.58
C ILE A 317 -23.85 1.39 -6.26
N PHE A 318 -23.25 0.31 -5.78
CA PHE A 318 -23.90 -0.95 -5.49
C PHE A 318 -23.94 -1.21 -3.97
N THR A 319 -25.08 -1.61 -3.45
CA THR A 319 -25.24 -1.87 -2.01
C THR A 319 -24.48 -3.12 -1.60
N LEU A 320 -23.65 -3.02 -0.55
CA LEU A 320 -23.10 -4.18 0.14
C LEU A 320 -24.08 -4.60 1.24
N PRO A 321 -24.40 -5.89 1.40
CA PRO A 321 -25.28 -6.38 2.47
C PRO A 321 -24.56 -6.40 3.84
N ILE A 322 -23.89 -5.31 4.18
CA ILE A 322 -23.10 -5.12 5.41
C ILE A 322 -23.66 -3.89 6.15
N PRO A 323 -24.37 -4.08 7.28
CA PRO A 323 -24.93 -2.97 8.05
C PRO A 323 -23.86 -2.11 8.72
N THR A 324 -24.01 -0.79 8.66
CA THR A 324 -23.06 0.15 9.28
C THR A 324 -23.16 0.24 10.80
N GLN A 325 -24.29 -0.20 11.36
CA GLN A 325 -24.51 -0.31 12.80
C GLN A 325 -23.65 -1.40 13.43
N ASP A 326 -23.47 -2.52 12.71
CA ASP A 326 -22.68 -3.67 13.17
C ASP A 326 -21.20 -3.46 12.80
N VAL A 327 -20.97 -2.95 11.58
CA VAL A 327 -19.65 -2.68 11.03
C VAL A 327 -19.42 -1.18 10.93
N SER A 328 -18.84 -0.62 11.99
CA SER A 328 -18.58 0.82 12.12
C SER A 328 -17.51 1.33 11.14
N GLU A 329 -16.56 0.46 10.79
CA GLU A 329 -15.44 0.69 9.87
C GLU A 329 -15.26 -0.56 8.99
N LEU A 330 -15.06 -0.35 7.68
CA LEU A 330 -14.85 -1.40 6.68
C LEU A 330 -13.69 -1.00 5.74
N ARG A 331 -12.84 -1.95 5.40
CA ARG A 331 -11.64 -1.79 4.55
C ARG A 331 -11.47 -2.98 3.60
N TRP A 332 -10.63 -2.81 2.60
CA TRP A 332 -10.13 -3.91 1.77
C TRP A 332 -9.13 -4.78 2.54
N GLY A 333 -9.15 -6.09 2.28
CA GLY A 333 -8.15 -7.06 2.76
C GLY A 333 -6.97 -7.18 1.79
N ASP A 334 -6.01 -8.06 2.11
CA ASP A 334 -4.81 -8.28 1.29
C ASP A 334 -5.10 -8.96 -0.06
N ASN A 335 -6.28 -9.56 -0.23
CA ASN A 335 -6.77 -10.11 -1.49
C ASN A 335 -7.85 -9.20 -2.10
N ASP A 336 -7.82 -9.00 -3.42
CA ASP A 336 -8.66 -8.08 -4.22
C ASP A 336 -10.18 -8.16 -3.98
N ASN A 337 -10.66 -9.30 -3.47
CA ASN A 337 -12.09 -9.58 -3.29
C ASN A 337 -12.47 -9.78 -1.81
N THR A 338 -11.62 -9.37 -0.88
CA THR A 338 -11.86 -9.58 0.55
C THR A 338 -11.96 -8.27 1.30
N LEU A 339 -12.77 -8.25 2.35
CA LEU A 339 -13.03 -7.08 3.17
C LEU A 339 -12.83 -7.43 4.64
N ILE A 340 -12.33 -6.48 5.42
CA ILE A 340 -12.23 -6.54 6.88
C ILE A 340 -13.02 -5.37 7.48
N GLY A 341 -13.88 -5.68 8.44
CA GLY A 341 -14.66 -4.70 9.16
C GLY A 341 -14.56 -4.91 10.67
N ARG A 342 -14.93 -3.87 11.43
CA ARG A 342 -15.01 -3.96 12.89
C ARG A 342 -16.21 -3.20 13.45
N SER A 343 -16.71 -3.68 14.58
CA SER A 343 -17.67 -2.93 15.40
C SER A 343 -16.97 -1.81 16.19
N SER A 344 -17.75 -1.04 16.94
CA SER A 344 -17.19 -0.01 17.83
C SER A 344 -16.34 -0.66 18.92
N MET A 345 -15.14 -0.13 19.13
CA MET A 345 -14.28 -0.56 20.26
C MET A 345 -14.84 -0.15 21.62
N ALA A 346 -15.81 0.77 21.66
CA ALA A 346 -16.54 1.12 22.88
C ALA A 346 -17.69 0.12 23.21
N SER A 347 -17.91 -0.89 22.37
CA SER A 347 -18.83 -1.99 22.67
C SER A 347 -18.32 -2.81 23.86
N SER A 348 -19.24 -3.43 24.62
CA SER A 348 -18.88 -4.40 25.67
C SER A 348 -18.20 -5.66 25.12
N SER A 349 -18.38 -5.94 23.83
CA SER A 349 -17.70 -7.02 23.10
C SER A 349 -17.41 -6.55 21.67
N PRO A 350 -16.25 -5.93 21.42
CA PRO A 350 -15.85 -5.53 20.07
C PRO A 350 -15.61 -6.74 19.17
N GLN A 351 -15.99 -6.62 17.90
CA GLN A 351 -16.01 -7.71 16.93
C GLN A 351 -15.30 -7.28 15.64
N PHE A 352 -14.61 -8.23 15.02
CA PHE A 352 -14.04 -8.13 13.68
C PHE A 352 -14.78 -9.08 12.73
N TYR A 353 -14.97 -8.64 11.49
CA TYR A 353 -15.76 -9.33 10.48
C TYR A 353 -14.97 -9.42 9.17
N ALA A 354 -14.80 -10.62 8.65
CA ALA A 354 -14.19 -10.86 7.36
C ALA A 354 -15.26 -11.23 6.33
N TYR A 355 -15.18 -10.65 5.13
CA TYR A 355 -16.11 -10.91 4.03
C TYR A 355 -15.37 -11.20 2.72
N LYS A 356 -16.06 -11.86 1.79
CA LYS A 356 -15.60 -12.09 0.42
C LYS A 356 -16.67 -11.64 -0.57
N ILE A 357 -16.27 -10.85 -1.56
CA ILE A 357 -17.06 -10.57 -2.76
C ILE A 357 -16.93 -11.77 -3.69
N ASN A 358 -18.05 -12.35 -4.11
CA ASN A 358 -18.10 -13.57 -4.92
C ASN A 358 -17.85 -13.30 -6.41
N ARG A 359 -16.72 -12.66 -6.73
CA ARG A 359 -16.23 -12.45 -8.10
C ARG A 359 -14.93 -13.23 -8.34
N PRO A 360 -14.62 -13.64 -9.58
CA PRO A 360 -13.29 -14.16 -9.93
C PRO A 360 -12.19 -13.15 -9.58
N LEU A 361 -10.99 -13.64 -9.24
CA LEU A 361 -9.84 -12.76 -8.96
C LEU A 361 -9.48 -11.96 -10.23
N GLY A 362 -9.24 -10.66 -10.06
CA GLY A 362 -8.95 -9.74 -11.16
C GLY A 362 -10.14 -9.39 -12.07
N SER A 363 -11.35 -9.91 -11.80
CA SER A 363 -12.54 -9.52 -12.57
C SER A 363 -13.06 -8.16 -12.14
N LEU A 364 -13.50 -7.38 -13.13
CA LEU A 364 -14.19 -6.09 -12.97
C LEU A 364 -15.70 -6.25 -12.80
N ASP A 365 -16.22 -7.47 -12.87
CA ASP A 365 -17.64 -7.73 -12.72
C ASP A 365 -18.08 -7.50 -11.28
N ILE A 366 -19.25 -6.89 -11.13
CA ILE A 366 -19.92 -6.70 -9.85
C ILE A 366 -21.00 -7.77 -9.75
N PRO A 367 -20.77 -8.87 -9.01
CA PRO A 367 -21.73 -9.95 -8.90
C PRO A 367 -22.93 -9.43 -8.10
N LEU A 368 -24.13 -9.53 -8.67
CA LEU A 368 -25.37 -9.07 -8.03
C LEU A 368 -26.29 -10.25 -7.75
N ILE A 369 -26.89 -10.25 -6.57
CA ILE A 369 -27.96 -11.17 -6.17
C ILE A 369 -29.20 -10.38 -5.77
N ASN A 370 -30.38 -10.93 -6.07
CA ASN A 370 -31.64 -10.33 -5.67
C ASN A 370 -31.99 -10.78 -4.24
N GLN A 371 -32.28 -9.81 -3.38
CA GLN A 371 -32.85 -10.04 -2.06
C GLN A 371 -34.33 -10.44 -2.17
N PRO A 372 -34.94 -11.01 -1.10
CA PRO A 372 -36.35 -11.39 -1.09
C PRO A 372 -37.32 -10.24 -1.39
N ASP A 373 -36.92 -9.00 -1.14
CA ASP A 373 -37.67 -7.78 -1.46
C ASP A 373 -37.50 -7.29 -2.91
N GLY A 374 -36.75 -8.04 -3.73
CA GLY A 374 -36.46 -7.73 -5.13
C GLY A 374 -35.30 -6.76 -5.35
N THR A 375 -34.65 -6.27 -4.29
CA THR A 375 -33.50 -5.36 -4.42
C THR A 375 -32.22 -6.12 -4.81
N ALA A 376 -31.45 -5.59 -5.76
CA ALA A 376 -30.15 -6.16 -6.13
C ALA A 376 -29.05 -5.64 -5.20
N VAL A 377 -28.28 -6.55 -4.60
CA VAL A 377 -27.11 -6.23 -3.77
C VAL A 377 -25.89 -6.99 -4.27
N VAL A 378 -24.69 -6.53 -3.90
CA VAL A 378 -23.46 -7.24 -4.22
C VAL A 378 -23.46 -8.61 -3.53
N ASP A 379 -23.12 -9.65 -4.27
CA ASP A 379 -22.95 -11.01 -3.75
C ASP A 379 -21.71 -11.07 -2.83
N VAL A 380 -21.97 -11.05 -1.52
CA VAL A 380 -20.96 -11.05 -0.48
C VAL A 380 -21.22 -12.21 0.47
N SER A 381 -20.20 -13.03 0.70
CA SER A 381 -20.23 -14.11 1.70
C SER A 381 -19.45 -13.72 2.96
N PRO A 382 -20.02 -13.91 4.16
CA PRO A 382 -19.24 -13.80 5.39
C PRO A 382 -18.20 -14.93 5.44
N LEU A 383 -16.98 -14.61 5.84
CA LEU A 383 -15.90 -15.58 6.01
C LEU A 383 -15.72 -15.92 7.49
N LYS A 384 -15.60 -14.90 8.34
CA LYS A 384 -15.32 -15.05 9.78
C LYS A 384 -15.91 -13.90 10.58
N GLN A 385 -16.21 -14.18 11.84
CA GLN A 385 -16.51 -13.19 12.88
C GLN A 385 -15.71 -13.56 14.13
N VAL A 386 -14.97 -12.60 14.68
CA VAL A 386 -14.00 -12.83 15.75
C VAL A 386 -14.12 -11.74 16.81
N SER A 387 -14.20 -12.13 18.08
CA SER A 387 -14.17 -11.19 19.20
C SER A 387 -12.76 -10.62 19.38
N PHE A 388 -12.65 -9.33 19.65
CA PHE A 388 -11.37 -8.74 20.03
C PHE A 388 -10.88 -9.33 21.37
N PRO A 389 -9.60 -9.70 21.51
CA PRO A 389 -9.07 -10.38 22.70
C PRO A 389 -8.87 -9.41 23.87
N MET A 390 -9.96 -8.94 24.47
CA MET A 390 -9.93 -8.10 25.67
C MET A 390 -9.25 -8.85 26.83
N GLY A 391 -8.36 -8.17 27.56
CA GLY A 391 -7.55 -8.73 28.63
C GLY A 391 -6.25 -9.40 28.17
N MET A 392 -5.92 -9.32 26.88
CA MET A 392 -4.67 -9.88 26.34
C MET A 392 -3.43 -9.10 26.82
N TYR A 393 -2.41 -9.82 27.30
CA TYR A 393 -1.11 -9.27 27.64
C TYR A 393 -0.25 -9.05 26.40
N LEU A 394 0.36 -7.86 26.26
CA LEU A 394 1.18 -7.49 25.10
C LEU A 394 2.66 -7.93 25.22
N GLY A 395 3.00 -8.77 26.19
CA GLY A 395 4.38 -9.24 26.35
C GLY A 395 5.34 -8.23 26.97
N THR A 396 4.85 -7.06 27.39
CA THR A 396 5.66 -5.95 27.93
C THR A 396 5.22 -5.57 29.34
N VAL A 397 6.17 -5.45 30.27
CA VAL A 397 5.98 -4.78 31.57
C VAL A 397 6.62 -3.40 31.50
N ILE A 398 5.89 -2.37 31.92
CA ILE A 398 6.43 -1.02 32.09
C ILE A 398 6.97 -0.91 33.51
N ASP A 399 8.28 -0.65 33.62
CA ASP A 399 8.97 -0.33 34.87
C ASP A 399 9.26 1.18 34.86
N PHE A 400 8.43 1.94 35.56
CA PHE A 400 8.48 3.40 35.62
C PHE A 400 8.98 3.85 36.99
N SER A 401 10.01 4.68 36.97
CA SER A 401 10.45 5.43 38.15
C SER A 401 10.62 6.90 37.83
N HIS A 402 10.16 7.77 38.74
CA HIS A 402 10.44 9.20 38.68
C HIS A 402 11.03 9.68 40.01
N THR A 403 12.19 10.33 39.95
CA THR A 403 12.80 11.02 41.09
C THR A 403 12.77 12.53 40.89
N ILE A 404 12.24 13.24 41.87
CA ILE A 404 12.24 14.71 41.94
C ILE A 404 13.36 15.13 42.89
N HIS A 405 14.29 15.95 42.40
CA HIS A 405 15.26 16.69 43.19
C HIS A 405 14.70 18.09 43.46
N TYR A 406 14.27 18.34 44.69
CA TYR A 406 13.68 19.62 45.08
C TYR A 406 14.69 20.46 45.85
N GLN A 407 14.91 21.68 45.38
CA GLN A 407 15.72 22.67 46.08
C GLN A 407 14.90 23.91 46.41
N GLN A 408 15.09 24.46 47.60
CA GLN A 408 14.55 25.76 47.95
C GLN A 408 15.70 26.71 48.31
N TYR A 409 15.82 27.82 47.60
CA TYR A 409 16.69 28.92 47.97
C TYR A 409 15.89 30.09 48.56
N ILE A 410 16.55 30.92 49.35
CA ILE A 410 16.07 32.26 49.72
C ILE A 410 17.07 33.28 49.19
N LEU A 411 16.58 34.18 48.35
CA LEU A 411 17.30 35.38 47.92
C LEU A 411 16.94 36.49 48.88
N SER A 412 17.91 36.99 49.66
CA SER A 412 17.64 38.03 50.66
C SER A 412 18.68 39.14 50.60
N TYR A 413 18.24 40.36 50.91
CA TYR A 413 19.12 41.52 50.98
C TYR A 413 18.69 42.45 52.11
N VAL A 414 19.64 43.23 52.61
CA VAL A 414 19.38 44.21 53.66
C VAL A 414 19.22 45.59 53.02
N ASN A 415 18.08 46.22 53.26
CA ASN A 415 17.86 47.63 52.96
C ASN A 415 17.98 48.44 54.25
N THR A 416 19.03 49.26 54.35
CA THR A 416 19.25 50.14 55.50
C THR A 416 18.81 51.56 55.17
N GLU A 417 17.83 52.07 55.90
CA GLU A 417 17.42 53.48 55.86
C GLU A 417 18.05 54.21 57.05
N THR A 418 18.82 55.26 56.77
CA THR A 418 19.50 56.02 57.83
C THR A 418 18.72 57.29 58.13
N TRP A 419 18.37 57.49 59.39
CA TRP A 419 17.58 58.60 59.89
C TRP A 419 18.44 59.45 60.83
N THR A 420 18.78 60.66 60.42
CA THR A 420 19.64 61.55 61.22
C THR A 420 18.80 62.56 61.99
N TRP A 421 19.00 62.65 63.30
CA TRP A 421 18.26 63.56 64.16
C TRP A 421 18.57 65.02 63.82
N ASN A 422 17.53 65.79 63.50
CA ASN A 422 17.65 67.23 63.34
C ASN A 422 17.34 67.92 64.67
N GLU A 423 18.38 68.38 65.36
CA GLU A 423 18.22 69.06 66.67
C GLU A 423 17.35 70.33 66.60
N THR A 424 17.36 71.03 65.47
CA THR A 424 16.64 72.31 65.28
C THR A 424 15.14 72.09 65.16
N PHE A 425 14.72 71.10 64.37
CA PHE A 425 13.30 70.87 64.07
C PHE A 425 12.69 69.70 64.83
N ARG A 426 13.49 69.00 65.65
CA ARG A 426 13.06 67.89 66.52
C ARG A 426 12.38 66.74 65.76
N PHE A 427 12.85 66.44 64.54
CA PHE A 427 12.44 65.28 63.75
C PHE A 427 13.64 64.63 63.03
N TYR A 428 13.47 63.41 62.55
CA TYR A 428 14.52 62.69 61.81
C TYR A 428 14.47 62.99 60.31
N ASN A 429 15.62 63.33 59.72
CA ASN A 429 15.80 63.42 58.28
C ASN A 429 16.24 62.05 57.74
N SER A 430 15.58 61.52 56.70
CA SER A 430 16.05 60.32 56.01
C SER A 430 17.22 60.64 55.06
N ALA A 431 18.17 59.73 55.01
CA ALA A 431 19.18 59.63 53.96
C ALA A 431 18.75 58.59 52.92
N PRO A 432 19.36 58.58 51.72
CA PRO A 432 19.11 57.55 50.72
C PRO A 432 19.33 56.14 51.27
N PHE A 433 18.52 55.20 50.79
CA PHE A 433 18.61 53.79 51.17
C PHE A 433 19.93 53.15 50.71
N GLN A 434 20.46 52.24 51.53
CA GLN A 434 21.65 51.46 51.21
C GLN A 434 21.33 49.97 51.15
N PHE A 435 21.67 49.33 50.03
CA PHE A 435 21.56 47.88 49.87
C PHE A 435 22.88 47.20 50.25
N SER A 436 22.79 46.15 51.06
CA SER A 436 23.93 45.38 51.57
C SER A 436 23.53 43.92 51.82
N ASP A 437 24.51 43.08 52.16
CA ASP A 437 24.28 41.69 52.61
C ASP A 437 23.38 40.85 51.69
N GLY A 438 23.61 40.94 50.38
CA GLY A 438 22.98 40.03 49.43
C GLY A 438 23.36 38.58 49.73
N ARG A 439 22.38 37.73 50.00
CA ARG A 439 22.59 36.32 50.33
C ARG A 439 21.69 35.44 49.49
N VAL A 440 22.28 34.38 48.98
CA VAL A 440 21.58 33.23 48.41
C VAL A 440 21.77 32.06 49.37
N GLN A 441 20.69 31.61 50.00
CA GLN A 441 20.74 30.56 51.02
C GLN A 441 19.95 29.34 50.55
N LEU A 442 20.59 28.17 50.43
CA LEU A 442 19.90 26.89 50.24
C LEU A 442 19.25 26.49 51.57
N MET A 443 17.92 26.38 51.56
CA MET A 443 17.10 26.10 52.73
C MET A 443 16.65 24.65 52.78
N VAL A 444 16.29 24.09 51.63
CA VAL A 444 15.78 22.72 51.49
C VAL A 444 16.48 22.07 50.31
N ASP A 445 16.92 20.83 50.49
CA ASP A 445 17.47 19.96 49.46
C ASP A 445 16.98 18.55 49.75
N GLU A 446 15.93 18.14 49.03
CA GLU A 446 15.17 16.92 49.31
C GLU A 446 14.88 16.16 48.03
N THR A 447 14.71 14.85 48.15
CA THR A 447 14.35 13.98 47.04
C THR A 447 13.13 13.16 47.36
N ALA A 448 12.21 13.06 46.41
CA ALA A 448 11.09 12.13 46.47
C ALA A 448 11.12 11.23 45.24
N SER A 449 10.75 9.96 45.39
CA SER A 449 10.72 9.01 44.29
C SER A 449 9.40 8.26 44.25
N LEU A 450 8.94 8.00 43.03
CA LEU A 450 7.77 7.17 42.73
C LEU A 450 8.23 6.01 41.86
N ASN A 451 7.87 4.79 42.23
CA ASN A 451 8.12 3.58 41.45
C ASN A 451 6.82 2.84 41.17
N ARG A 452 6.66 2.37 39.92
CA ARG A 452 5.50 1.63 39.44
C ARG A 452 5.98 0.55 38.47
N SER A 453 5.43 -0.65 38.62
CA SER A 453 5.64 -1.74 37.67
C SER A 453 4.29 -2.35 37.34
N TYR A 454 3.92 -2.37 36.06
CA TYR A 454 2.63 -2.88 35.62
C TYR A 454 2.70 -3.54 34.23
N PRO A 455 1.99 -4.66 34.01
CA PRO A 455 1.90 -5.30 32.71
C PRO A 455 1.02 -4.48 31.76
N VAL A 456 1.39 -4.44 30.48
CA VAL A 456 0.59 -3.84 29.42
C VAL A 456 -0.44 -4.85 28.91
N VAL A 457 -1.72 -4.54 29.11
CA VAL A 457 -2.85 -5.41 28.82
C VAL A 457 -3.90 -4.64 28.00
N LEU A 458 -4.52 -5.32 27.05
CA LEU A 458 -5.61 -4.78 26.23
C LEU A 458 -6.95 -4.84 26.98
N ASP A 459 -7.09 -4.11 28.07
CA ASP A 459 -8.30 -4.08 28.88
C ASP A 459 -9.18 -2.84 28.62
N ALA A 460 -10.48 -2.93 28.93
CA ALA A 460 -11.42 -1.85 28.70
C ALA A 460 -11.17 -0.60 29.58
N GLY A 461 -10.60 -0.77 30.77
CA GLY A 461 -10.29 0.33 31.68
C GLY A 461 -9.16 1.21 31.16
N SER A 462 -8.22 0.62 30.42
CA SER A 462 -7.07 1.29 29.81
C SER A 462 -7.30 1.72 28.35
N TYR A 463 -8.50 1.55 27.78
CA TYR A 463 -8.78 1.92 26.39
C TYR A 463 -9.08 3.43 26.24
N GLY A 464 -8.36 4.09 25.33
CA GLY A 464 -8.62 5.48 24.93
C GLY A 464 -8.01 6.54 25.84
N ILE A 465 -7.86 7.75 25.28
CA ILE A 465 -7.32 8.91 25.99
C ILE A 465 -8.25 9.31 27.15
N GLY A 466 -7.65 9.63 28.30
CA GLY A 466 -8.39 10.02 29.50
C GLY A 466 -8.77 8.86 30.41
N SER A 467 -8.32 7.63 30.08
CA SER A 467 -8.33 6.52 31.02
C SER A 467 -7.60 6.89 32.32
N PRO A 468 -8.11 6.49 33.50
CA PRO A 468 -7.43 6.69 34.78
C PRO A 468 -6.25 5.72 34.99
N SER A 469 -6.04 4.76 34.09
CA SER A 469 -4.92 3.83 34.11
C SER A 469 -3.58 4.57 33.90
N PRO A 470 -2.45 4.03 34.40
CA PRO A 470 -1.12 4.65 34.23
C PRO A 470 -0.62 4.65 32.78
N TYR A 471 -1.32 3.95 31.88
CA TYR A 471 -1.18 4.00 30.45
C TYR A 471 -2.56 3.93 29.80
N PHE A 472 -2.63 4.29 28.53
CA PHE A 472 -3.78 3.99 27.70
C PHE A 472 -3.35 3.33 26.38
N TRP A 473 -4.25 2.54 25.79
CA TRP A 473 -4.05 1.92 24.49
C TRP A 473 -5.18 2.29 23.53
N GLY A 474 -4.92 2.13 22.24
CA GLY A 474 -5.94 2.29 21.23
C GLY A 474 -5.50 1.78 19.86
N LEU A 475 -6.40 1.89 18.89
CA LEU A 475 -6.11 1.56 17.50
C LEU A 475 -5.65 2.78 16.70
N VAL A 476 -5.90 3.99 17.22
CA VAL A 476 -5.57 5.28 16.57
C VAL A 476 -4.85 6.19 17.57
N PRO A 477 -3.61 6.60 17.31
CA PRO A 477 -2.96 7.60 18.16
C PRO A 477 -3.75 8.91 18.10
N GLY A 478 -4.16 9.41 19.27
CA GLY A 478 -4.93 10.65 19.35
C GLY A 478 -4.22 11.80 18.66
N PHE A 479 -5.01 12.70 18.06
CA PHE A 479 -4.64 13.77 17.11
C PHE A 479 -4.50 13.35 15.64
N SER A 480 -4.41 12.06 15.30
CA SER A 480 -4.43 11.62 13.90
C SER A 480 -5.87 11.50 13.37
N SER A 481 -6.16 12.09 12.21
CA SER A 481 -7.42 11.86 11.46
C SER A 481 -7.48 10.49 10.80
N LYS A 482 -6.46 9.65 11.01
CA LYS A 482 -6.36 8.30 10.45
C LYS A 482 -6.99 7.29 11.39
N THR A 483 -7.55 6.25 10.81
CA THR A 483 -8.16 5.13 11.53
C THR A 483 -7.15 3.98 11.65
N GLY A 484 -7.30 3.15 12.68
CA GLY A 484 -6.29 2.17 13.06
C GLY A 484 -6.05 1.06 12.04
N GLU A 485 -4.81 0.60 11.91
CA GLU A 485 -4.48 -0.45 10.95
C GLU A 485 -5.10 -1.79 11.33
N MET A 486 -5.87 -2.36 10.40
CA MET A 486 -6.41 -3.72 10.50
C MET A 486 -6.37 -4.37 9.12
N ALA A 487 -6.06 -5.67 9.09
CA ALA A 487 -5.88 -6.42 7.86
C ALA A 487 -6.52 -7.80 7.96
N LEU A 488 -7.10 -8.25 6.84
CA LEU A 488 -7.35 -9.65 6.58
C LEU A 488 -6.26 -10.13 5.64
N THR A 489 -5.35 -10.95 6.16
CA THR A 489 -4.17 -11.40 5.42
C THR A 489 -4.52 -12.43 4.36
N LYS A 490 -3.60 -12.70 3.43
CA LYS A 490 -3.83 -13.67 2.34
C LYS A 490 -4.07 -15.09 2.85
N ASP A 491 -3.43 -15.47 3.96
CA ASP A 491 -3.62 -16.73 4.68
C ASP A 491 -4.83 -16.72 5.62
N GLY A 492 -5.55 -15.59 5.71
CA GLY A 492 -6.83 -15.48 6.40
C GLY A 492 -6.75 -15.13 7.88
N ARG A 493 -5.61 -14.64 8.38
CA ARG A 493 -5.47 -14.08 9.73
C ARG A 493 -6.07 -12.68 9.79
N ILE A 494 -6.58 -12.30 10.96
CA ILE A 494 -7.00 -10.93 11.25
C ILE A 494 -5.93 -10.28 12.12
N LEU A 495 -5.22 -9.31 11.55
CA LEU A 495 -4.17 -8.56 12.23
C LEU A 495 -4.62 -7.15 12.54
N VAL A 496 -4.25 -6.64 13.71
CA VAL A 496 -4.58 -5.29 14.16
C VAL A 496 -3.36 -4.64 14.79
N LEU A 497 -3.11 -3.38 14.45
CA LEU A 497 -2.05 -2.59 15.05
C LEU A 497 -2.61 -1.79 16.24
N VAL A 498 -1.97 -1.95 17.39
CA VAL A 498 -2.30 -1.28 18.64
C VAL A 498 -1.14 -0.36 19.04
N PHE A 499 -1.44 0.81 19.57
CA PHE A 499 -0.45 1.67 20.21
C PHE A 499 -0.74 1.82 21.71
N VAL A 500 0.29 2.12 22.48
CA VAL A 500 0.23 2.37 23.93
C VAL A 500 1.00 3.65 24.26
N SER A 501 0.43 4.48 25.11
CA SER A 501 1.05 5.73 25.61
C SER A 501 0.91 5.80 27.14
N LEU A 502 1.88 6.44 27.80
CA LEU A 502 1.78 6.68 29.25
C LEU A 502 0.76 7.77 29.56
N SER A 503 0.03 7.59 30.64
CA SER A 503 -0.90 8.61 31.15
C SER A 503 -0.17 9.60 32.07
N PRO A 504 -0.65 10.85 32.21
CA PRO A 504 -0.14 11.78 33.20
C PRO A 504 -0.25 11.21 34.63
N VAL A 505 0.78 11.45 35.45
CA VAL A 505 0.78 11.04 36.86
C VAL A 505 0.02 12.08 37.68
N SER A 506 -0.97 11.62 38.46
CA SER A 506 -1.80 12.49 39.32
C SER A 506 -1.19 12.76 40.69
N GLU A 507 -0.25 11.91 41.12
CA GLU A 507 0.42 11.95 42.42
C GLU A 507 1.42 13.11 42.51
N LYS A 508 1.60 13.61 43.72
CA LYS A 508 2.54 14.69 44.03
C LYS A 508 3.45 14.29 45.19
N ALA A 509 4.67 14.79 45.17
CA ALA A 509 5.57 14.76 46.31
C ALA A 509 5.43 16.07 47.10
N THR A 510 5.33 15.95 48.42
CA THR A 510 5.28 17.10 49.34
C THR A 510 6.65 17.32 49.95
N PHE A 511 7.20 18.52 49.80
CA PHE A 511 8.50 18.93 50.31
C PHE A 511 8.38 19.99 51.38
N ARG A 512 9.31 20.00 52.33
CA ARG A 512 9.35 21.06 53.35
C ARG A 512 9.57 22.43 52.70
N ALA A 513 9.05 23.46 53.36
CA ALA A 513 9.22 24.84 52.95
C ALA A 513 9.62 25.69 54.15
N LEU A 514 10.70 26.46 54.02
CA LEU A 514 11.26 27.29 55.08
C LEU A 514 11.26 28.77 54.67
N THR A 515 11.11 29.67 55.65
CA THR A 515 11.30 31.12 55.49
C THR A 515 12.17 31.68 56.61
N LEU A 516 12.68 32.89 56.43
CA LEU A 516 13.24 33.69 57.52
C LEU A 516 12.12 34.44 58.26
N ALA A 517 12.25 34.56 59.57
CA ALA A 517 11.35 35.29 60.45
C ALA A 517 12.14 36.28 61.31
N LEU A 518 11.54 37.45 61.56
CA LEU A 518 12.07 38.40 62.53
C LEU A 518 12.02 37.78 63.94
N PRO A 519 13.04 38.03 64.77
CA PRO A 519 13.00 37.66 66.17
C PRO A 519 11.85 38.40 66.89
N PRO A 520 11.29 37.84 67.98
CA PRO A 520 10.20 38.48 68.72
C PRO A 520 10.57 39.81 69.39
N SER A 521 11.87 40.10 69.59
CA SER A 521 12.35 41.35 70.16
C SER A 521 12.43 42.45 69.09
N LEU A 522 11.92 43.65 69.39
CA LEU A 522 11.96 44.82 68.51
C LEU A 522 13.28 45.61 68.65
N ASP A 523 14.22 45.04 69.40
CA ASP A 523 15.45 45.68 69.85
C ASP A 523 16.53 45.65 68.75
N GLY A 524 16.30 44.84 67.71
CA GLY A 524 17.11 44.85 66.49
C GLY A 524 18.44 44.08 66.55
N ASN A 525 18.75 43.45 67.69
CA ASN A 525 20.06 42.82 67.94
C ASN A 525 20.06 41.29 67.77
N ASP A 526 18.89 40.65 67.74
CA ASP A 526 18.77 39.21 67.58
C ASP A 526 18.93 38.78 66.11
N ALA A 527 19.54 37.60 65.88
CA ALA A 527 19.67 37.03 64.55
C ALA A 527 18.31 36.58 63.99
N LEU A 528 18.15 36.65 62.67
CA LEU A 528 16.96 36.10 61.99
C LEU A 528 16.85 34.60 62.29
N SER A 529 15.62 34.15 62.54
CA SER A 529 15.31 32.74 62.78
C SER A 529 14.73 32.08 61.53
N VAL A 530 14.96 30.78 61.37
CA VAL A 530 14.34 29.98 60.31
C VAL A 530 13.03 29.40 60.85
N ARG A 531 11.94 29.52 60.09
CA ARG A 531 10.64 28.95 60.44
C ARG A 531 10.07 28.15 59.28
N GLU A 532 9.49 27.00 59.61
CA GLU A 532 8.73 26.19 58.66
C GLU A 532 7.38 26.84 58.32
N VAL A 533 6.95 26.67 57.08
CA VAL A 533 5.71 27.22 56.52
C VAL A 533 5.00 26.14 55.71
N THR A 534 3.91 26.48 55.03
CA THR A 534 3.13 25.52 54.24
C THR A 534 4.03 24.77 53.26
N PRO A 535 4.09 23.43 53.31
CA PRO A 535 4.86 22.60 52.39
C PRO A 535 4.52 22.84 50.93
N VAL A 536 5.45 22.53 50.03
CA VAL A 536 5.28 22.67 48.58
C VAL A 536 5.01 21.31 47.96
N ASP A 537 3.92 21.20 47.20
CA ASP A 537 3.62 20.01 46.39
C ASP A 537 4.20 20.16 44.98
N VAL A 538 5.01 19.18 44.56
CA VAL A 538 5.54 19.09 43.20
C VAL A 538 5.01 17.81 42.55
N PRO A 539 4.35 17.87 41.38
CA PRO A 539 3.81 16.69 40.73
C PRO A 539 4.89 15.77 40.19
N PHE A 540 4.66 14.46 40.28
CA PHE A 540 5.41 13.51 39.47
C PHE A 540 5.00 13.65 38.00
N SER A 541 5.90 13.28 37.08
CA SER A 541 5.68 13.46 35.64
C SER A 541 6.33 12.34 34.83
N VAL A 542 5.70 12.04 33.70
CA VAL A 542 6.32 11.21 32.66
C VAL A 542 7.15 12.13 31.75
N PRO A 543 8.29 11.65 31.23
CA PRO A 543 9.00 12.36 30.18
C PRO A 543 8.09 12.53 28.96
N ASP A 544 8.32 13.57 28.16
CA ASP A 544 7.55 13.82 26.94
C ASP A 544 7.94 12.79 25.87
N MET A 545 7.18 11.70 25.83
CA MET A 545 7.32 10.60 24.89
C MET A 545 5.96 10.36 24.26
N GLY A 546 5.95 10.22 22.94
CA GLY A 546 4.77 9.77 22.18
C GLY A 546 4.41 8.31 22.53
N PRO A 547 3.79 7.57 21.62
CA PRO A 547 3.55 6.14 21.83
C PRO A 547 4.83 5.41 22.25
N VAL A 548 4.76 4.69 23.37
CA VAL A 548 5.89 3.94 23.95
C VAL A 548 5.97 2.52 23.40
N LEU A 549 4.89 2.03 22.79
CA LEU A 549 4.79 0.70 22.22
C LEU A 549 3.78 0.70 21.07
N TRP A 550 4.18 0.07 19.97
CA TRP A 550 3.31 -0.35 18.87
C TRP A 550 3.36 -1.87 18.76
N ALA A 551 2.21 -2.53 18.75
CA ALA A 551 2.10 -3.98 18.70
C ALA A 551 1.17 -4.42 17.58
N LEU A 552 1.65 -5.34 16.73
CA LEU A 552 0.83 -6.04 15.75
C LEU A 552 0.27 -7.30 16.43
N VAL A 553 -1.05 -7.38 16.55
CA VAL A 553 -1.76 -8.44 17.27
C VAL A 553 -2.54 -9.28 16.28
N ASP A 554 -2.43 -10.60 16.40
CA ASP A 554 -3.34 -11.55 15.76
C ASP A 554 -4.57 -11.72 16.65
N VAL A 555 -5.71 -11.24 16.16
CA VAL A 555 -6.97 -11.16 16.92
C VAL A 555 -7.58 -12.55 17.14
N GLU A 556 -7.36 -13.49 16.21
CA GLU A 556 -7.91 -14.84 16.30
C GLU A 556 -7.18 -15.68 17.34
N SER A 557 -5.85 -15.62 17.34
CA SER A 557 -5.01 -16.41 18.26
C SER A 557 -4.74 -15.72 19.59
N GLY A 558 -4.97 -14.40 19.68
CA GLY A 558 -4.62 -13.60 20.86
C GLY A 558 -3.11 -13.56 21.10
N GLN A 559 -2.32 -13.46 20.03
CA GLN A 559 -0.85 -13.45 20.07
C GLN A 559 -0.27 -12.15 19.55
N VAL A 560 0.85 -11.73 20.14
CA VAL A 560 1.63 -10.59 19.64
C VAL A 560 2.53 -11.09 18.51
N VAL A 561 2.30 -10.59 17.30
CA VAL A 561 3.09 -10.90 16.10
C VAL A 561 4.36 -10.07 16.05
N ALA A 562 4.29 -8.81 16.48
CA ALA A 562 5.40 -7.88 16.55
C ALA A 562 5.16 -6.83 17.64
N SER A 563 6.23 -6.35 18.28
CA SER A 563 6.18 -5.27 19.27
C SER A 563 7.41 -4.38 19.14
N THR A 564 7.22 -3.07 19.05
CA THR A 564 8.33 -2.11 19.11
C THR A 564 8.88 -1.95 20.53
N ALA A 565 8.35 -2.66 21.53
CA ALA A 565 8.82 -2.62 22.90
C ALA A 565 9.47 -3.96 23.32
N PRO A 566 10.55 -3.91 24.12
CA PRO A 566 11.14 -5.09 24.75
C PRO A 566 10.21 -5.67 25.83
N SER A 567 10.53 -6.84 26.36
CA SER A 567 9.74 -7.49 27.44
C SER A 567 9.64 -6.65 28.72
N THR A 568 10.65 -5.82 28.98
CA THR A 568 10.68 -4.86 30.07
C THR A 568 11.03 -3.50 29.50
N LEU A 569 10.07 -2.59 29.51
CA LEU A 569 10.24 -1.20 29.11
C LEU A 569 10.59 -0.40 30.36
N SER A 570 11.85 0.04 30.47
CA SER A 570 12.33 0.81 31.62
C SER A 570 12.31 2.31 31.31
N VAL A 571 11.60 3.07 32.14
CA VAL A 571 11.54 4.54 32.10
C VAL A 571 12.02 5.08 33.44
N HIS A 572 13.29 5.47 33.51
CA HIS A 572 13.84 6.15 34.68
C HIS A 572 13.98 7.64 34.39
N HIS A 573 13.07 8.43 34.95
CA HIS A 573 13.01 9.88 34.77
C HIS A 573 13.52 10.59 36.02
N GLN A 574 14.35 11.62 35.84
CA GLN A 574 14.76 12.48 36.94
C GLN A 574 14.51 13.94 36.57
N THR A 575 13.90 14.68 37.49
CA THR A 575 13.65 16.12 37.33
C THR A 575 14.19 16.90 38.50
N ALA A 576 14.63 18.13 38.26
CA ALA A 576 14.94 19.10 39.28
C ALA A 576 13.85 20.19 39.30
N SER A 577 13.51 20.64 40.49
CA SER A 577 12.56 21.73 40.72
C SER A 577 13.16 22.65 41.77
N THR A 578 13.45 23.90 41.39
CA THR A 578 13.97 24.89 42.35
C THR A 578 12.95 25.97 42.65
N ASN A 579 12.77 26.27 43.94
CA ASN A 579 11.94 27.37 44.38
C ASN A 579 12.77 28.44 45.10
N PHE A 580 12.45 29.72 44.91
CA PHE A 580 13.21 30.84 45.50
C PHE A 580 12.47 31.54 46.67
N THR A 581 11.20 31.19 46.94
CA THR A 581 10.44 31.56 48.16
C THR A 581 9.30 30.58 48.46
N PRO A 582 8.78 30.54 49.71
CA PRO A 582 7.72 29.60 50.04
C PRO A 582 6.27 30.10 49.79
N TYR A 583 6.08 31.34 49.34
CA TYR A 583 4.76 31.99 49.32
C TYR A 583 4.15 32.20 47.92
N ALA A 584 4.83 31.82 46.83
CA ALA A 584 4.32 31.96 45.46
C ALA A 584 4.99 30.97 44.48
N PRO A 585 4.34 30.58 43.37
CA PRO A 585 5.03 29.95 42.24
C PRO A 585 6.09 30.91 41.65
N ILE A 586 7.12 30.34 41.00
CA ILE A 586 8.45 30.86 40.61
C ILE A 586 8.55 32.30 40.05
N GLN A 587 7.50 33.08 39.82
CA GLN A 587 7.63 34.49 39.42
C GLN A 587 7.94 35.43 40.61
N PHE A 588 9.00 35.04 41.33
CA PHE A 588 9.99 35.79 42.09
C PHE A 588 9.49 36.67 43.23
N ALA A 589 9.75 36.22 44.44
CA ALA A 589 9.86 37.07 45.61
C ALA A 589 11.32 37.03 46.11
N MET A 590 11.86 38.17 46.52
CA MET A 590 13.12 38.25 47.27
C MET A 590 12.76 38.72 48.66
N LEU A 591 13.51 38.30 49.67
CA LEU A 591 13.26 38.74 51.02
C LEU A 591 14.05 40.01 51.33
N GLN A 592 13.35 41.13 51.43
CA GLN A 592 13.92 42.37 51.89
C GLN A 592 13.88 42.42 53.41
N ILE A 593 15.04 42.63 54.02
CA ILE A 593 15.20 42.86 55.44
C ILE A 593 15.45 44.36 55.63
N LYS A 594 14.45 45.08 56.17
CA LYS A 594 14.59 46.52 56.42
C LYS A 594 15.27 46.75 57.77
N LYS A 595 16.33 47.55 57.76
CA LYS A 595 16.99 48.07 58.96
C LYS A 595 16.84 49.59 59.00
N ASP A 596 16.35 50.13 60.11
CA ASP A 596 16.36 51.57 60.34
C ASP A 596 17.54 51.91 61.26
N ARG A 597 18.41 52.81 60.79
CA ARG A 597 19.57 53.30 61.53
C ARG A 597 19.32 54.74 61.95
N TYR A 598 18.97 54.97 63.20
CA TYR A 598 18.83 56.30 63.76
C TYR A 598 20.18 56.80 64.29
N ILE A 599 20.56 58.02 63.92
CA ILE A 599 21.79 58.69 64.36
C ILE A 599 21.41 59.95 65.15
N GLY A 600 21.67 59.95 66.45
CA GLY A 600 21.26 60.98 67.41
C GLY A 600 19.78 60.87 67.84
N GLY A 601 19.36 61.72 68.78
CA GLY A 601 17.95 61.81 69.22
C GLY A 601 17.45 60.62 70.07
N PRO A 602 16.13 60.56 70.37
CA PRO A 602 15.56 59.59 71.33
C PRO A 602 15.49 58.13 70.84
N GLN A 603 15.76 57.87 69.57
CA GLN A 603 15.62 56.55 68.94
C GLN A 603 16.97 56.02 68.42
N ASP A 604 18.08 56.67 68.77
CA ASP A 604 19.45 56.34 68.35
C ASP A 604 19.73 54.83 68.42
N GLY A 605 20.35 54.30 67.37
CA GLY A 605 20.66 52.88 67.23
C GLY A 605 20.15 52.27 65.92
N LEU A 606 20.51 51.00 65.72
CA LEU A 606 20.13 50.20 64.55
C LEU A 606 19.06 49.18 64.94
N ARG A 607 17.97 49.10 64.18
CA ARG A 607 16.90 48.12 64.45
C ARG A 607 16.39 47.46 63.18
N TYR A 608 16.07 46.17 63.26
CA TYR A 608 15.23 45.54 62.24
C TYR A 608 13.82 46.08 62.37
N SER A 609 13.26 46.60 61.28
CA SER A 609 11.91 47.18 61.32
C SER A 609 10.87 46.32 60.62
N HIS A 610 11.24 45.68 59.52
CA HIS A 610 10.32 44.86 58.76
C HIS A 610 11.04 43.79 57.93
N LEU A 611 10.36 42.67 57.70
CA LEU A 611 10.77 41.62 56.79
C LEU A 611 9.63 41.39 55.81
N GLN A 612 9.90 41.58 54.52
CA GLN A 612 8.89 41.45 53.49
C GLN A 612 9.41 40.75 52.25
N SER A 613 8.50 40.02 51.63
CA SER A 613 8.64 39.55 50.25
C SER A 613 8.49 40.72 49.29
N VAL A 614 9.46 40.93 48.41
CA VAL A 614 9.42 41.94 47.34
C VAL A 614 9.53 41.27 45.97
N ALA A 615 8.70 41.71 45.02
CA ALA A 615 8.82 41.28 43.62
C ALA A 615 10.03 41.95 42.94
N PRO A 616 10.57 41.40 41.84
CA PRO A 616 11.60 42.06 41.07
C PRO A 616 11.08 43.38 40.49
N SER A 617 11.95 44.37 40.47
CA SER A 617 11.68 45.64 39.83
C SER A 617 11.68 45.49 38.30
N ILE A 618 10.87 46.27 37.60
CA ILE A 618 10.91 46.32 36.13
C ILE A 618 11.91 47.41 35.74
N CYS A 619 13.10 47.01 35.29
CA CYS A 619 14.17 47.93 34.91
C CYS A 619 14.31 48.03 33.39
N SER A 620 14.79 49.17 32.89
CA SER A 620 15.12 49.32 31.47
C SER A 620 16.30 48.43 31.06
N PRO A 621 16.47 48.10 29.77
CA PRO A 621 17.62 47.34 29.29
C PRO A 621 18.98 47.98 29.67
N GLU A 622 19.05 49.32 29.68
CA GLU A 622 20.23 50.08 30.08
C GLU A 622 20.55 49.90 31.58
N GLN A 623 19.52 49.95 32.44
CA GLN A 623 19.67 49.70 33.88
C GLN A 623 20.08 48.26 34.17
N MET A 624 19.56 47.30 33.39
CA MET A 624 19.91 45.88 33.52
C MET A 624 21.34 45.59 33.07
N ALA A 625 21.90 46.36 32.12
CA ALA A 625 23.27 46.19 31.64
C ALA A 625 24.34 46.58 32.68
N VAL A 626 23.99 47.44 33.65
CA VAL A 626 24.87 47.91 34.73
C VAL A 626 24.44 47.41 36.12
N LEU A 627 23.61 46.36 36.16
CA LEU A 627 23.10 45.78 37.40
C LEU A 627 24.24 45.26 38.28
N VAL A 628 24.30 45.71 39.52
CA VAL A 628 25.19 45.16 40.55
C VAL A 628 24.59 43.87 41.08
N GLU A 629 25.31 42.77 40.89
CA GLU A 629 24.90 41.44 41.32
C GLU A 629 25.31 41.22 42.79
N PHE A 630 24.32 41.25 43.69
CA PHE A 630 24.48 41.06 45.13
C PHE A 630 24.59 39.58 45.54
N GLY A 631 24.30 38.67 44.61
CA GLY A 631 24.48 37.24 44.77
C GLY A 631 24.18 36.50 43.47
N GLU A 632 24.86 35.37 43.28
CA GLU A 632 24.66 34.46 42.15
C GLU A 632 24.37 33.05 42.65
N VAL A 633 23.51 32.32 41.93
CA VAL A 633 23.31 30.89 42.13
C VAL A 633 23.11 30.17 40.80
N SER A 634 23.70 28.99 40.69
CA SER A 634 23.48 28.08 39.57
C SER A 634 22.60 26.92 40.01
N VAL A 635 21.53 26.65 39.28
CA VAL A 635 20.52 25.63 39.63
C VAL A 635 20.24 24.71 38.44
N GLN A 636 19.81 23.49 38.73
CA GLN A 636 19.24 22.60 37.72
C GLN A 636 17.72 22.71 37.74
N GLU A 637 17.10 22.75 36.56
CA GLU A 637 15.65 22.87 36.41
C GLU A 637 15.11 21.90 35.36
N GLY A 638 13.89 21.44 35.55
CA GLY A 638 13.20 20.57 34.59
C GLY A 638 13.85 19.19 34.51
N ASN A 639 14.02 18.66 33.30
CA ASN A 639 14.57 17.32 33.09
C ASN A 639 16.08 17.31 33.41
N VAL A 640 16.49 16.39 34.28
CA VAL A 640 17.89 16.16 34.66
C VAL A 640 18.44 14.96 33.91
N SER A 641 17.71 13.85 33.89
CA SER A 641 18.10 12.66 33.14
C SER A 641 16.87 11.84 32.74
N SER A 642 17.02 11.05 31.69
CA SER A 642 16.03 10.05 31.31
C SER A 642 16.76 8.84 30.76
N VAL A 643 16.73 7.72 31.48
CA VAL A 643 17.22 6.44 30.96
C VAL A 643 16.02 5.69 30.42
N LEU A 644 16.05 5.44 29.11
CA LEU A 644 14.97 4.77 28.38
C LEU A 644 15.53 3.50 27.75
N ASN A 645 14.96 2.36 28.13
CA ASN A 645 15.16 1.11 27.40
C ASN A 645 13.80 0.64 26.89
N ARG A 646 13.48 1.00 25.65
CA ARG A 646 12.11 0.90 25.14
C ARG A 646 11.99 0.36 23.72
N PHE A 647 13.11 0.15 23.02
CA PHE A 647 13.11 -0.37 21.66
C PHE A 647 13.98 -1.62 21.58
N PRO A 648 13.62 -2.60 20.73
CA PRO A 648 14.54 -3.65 20.29
C PRO A 648 15.84 -3.05 19.72
N PRO A 649 16.98 -3.76 19.79
CA PRO A 649 18.29 -3.23 19.39
C PRO A 649 18.32 -2.64 17.98
N GLU A 650 17.65 -3.27 17.02
CA GLU A 650 17.60 -2.84 15.63
C GLU A 650 16.85 -1.52 15.42
N ILE A 651 15.82 -1.23 16.23
CA ILE A 651 15.13 0.07 16.21
C ILE A 651 15.91 1.09 17.04
N GLY A 652 16.46 0.68 18.20
CA GLY A 652 17.25 1.55 19.08
C GLY A 652 18.50 2.12 18.39
N ALA A 653 19.11 1.37 17.47
CA ALA A 653 20.23 1.84 16.66
C ALA A 653 19.87 3.02 15.71
N LEU A 654 18.58 3.29 15.50
CA LEU A 654 18.07 4.35 14.62
C LEU A 654 17.64 5.61 15.38
N GLU A 655 17.82 5.66 16.71
CA GLU A 655 17.49 6.84 17.49
C GLU A 655 18.36 8.06 17.09
N PHE A 656 17.75 9.25 17.18
CA PHE A 656 18.46 10.51 16.98
C PHE A 656 19.25 10.88 18.24
N ALA A 657 20.39 11.55 18.05
CA ALA A 657 21.19 12.08 19.16
C ALA A 657 20.38 13.13 19.95
N SER A 658 20.49 13.10 21.29
CA SER A 658 19.79 14.07 22.13
C SER A 658 20.28 15.51 21.88
N PRO A 659 19.38 16.50 21.83
CA PRO A 659 19.78 17.90 21.82
C PRO A 659 20.54 18.22 23.12
N GLY A 660 21.64 18.98 23.02
CA GLY A 660 22.55 19.23 24.14
C GLY A 660 21.91 20.02 25.31
N ALA A 661 22.68 20.21 26.38
CA ALA A 661 22.23 20.99 27.55
C ALA A 661 22.00 22.47 27.19
N GLY A 662 20.93 23.04 27.75
CA GLY A 662 20.63 24.47 27.66
C GLY A 662 21.02 25.20 28.95
N GLN A 663 21.42 26.46 28.83
CA GLN A 663 21.68 27.34 29.98
C GLN A 663 20.98 28.67 29.76
N THR A 664 20.18 29.07 30.75
CA THR A 664 19.51 30.37 30.78
C THR A 664 20.04 31.18 31.96
N VAL A 665 20.46 32.41 31.70
CA VAL A 665 20.86 33.36 32.75
C VAL A 665 19.75 34.39 32.90
N THR A 666 19.12 34.41 34.08
CA THR A 666 18.09 35.38 34.43
C THR A 666 18.58 36.27 35.57
N ARG A 667 18.36 37.58 35.44
CA ARG A 667 18.69 38.56 36.48
C ARG A 667 17.41 39.05 37.13
N TYR A 668 17.37 39.03 38.46
CA TYR A 668 16.24 39.49 39.28
C TYR A 668 16.64 40.77 40.01
N PRO A 669 16.37 41.96 39.42
CA PRO A 669 16.63 43.24 40.08
C PRO A 669 15.65 43.43 41.23
N PHE A 670 16.13 43.82 42.42
CA PHE A 670 15.25 44.34 43.49
C PHE A 670 15.23 45.88 43.52
N SER A 671 16.12 46.53 42.77
CA SER A 671 16.12 47.98 42.58
C SER A 671 16.67 48.34 41.20
N CYS A 672 16.02 49.28 40.51
CA CYS A 672 16.52 49.85 39.25
C CYS A 672 17.48 51.03 39.44
N GLY A 673 17.94 51.25 40.68
CA GLY A 673 18.79 52.37 41.06
C GLY A 673 18.04 53.70 41.15
N TYR A 674 18.67 54.68 41.77
CA TYR A 674 18.18 56.05 41.86
C TYR A 674 19.35 57.01 41.57
N PRO A 675 19.51 57.47 40.30
CA PRO A 675 20.67 58.23 39.87
C PRO A 675 20.98 59.52 40.65
N PRO A 676 19.98 60.32 41.11
CA PRO A 676 20.25 61.52 41.92
C PRO A 676 20.97 61.24 43.25
N ASP A 677 20.78 60.04 43.81
CA ASP A 677 21.33 59.65 45.10
C ASP A 677 22.50 58.65 44.99
N GLY A 678 22.98 58.39 43.76
CA GLY A 678 24.12 57.51 43.51
C GLY A 678 23.86 56.02 43.78
N VAL A 679 22.61 55.58 43.90
CA VAL A 679 22.27 54.16 44.14
C VAL A 679 22.24 53.40 42.82
N PRO A 680 23.11 52.39 42.60
CA PRO A 680 23.13 51.63 41.35
C PRO A 680 21.96 50.64 41.27
N PRO A 681 21.52 50.25 40.06
CA PRO A 681 20.63 49.10 39.88
C PRO A 681 21.24 47.86 40.55
N SER A 682 20.45 47.11 41.31
CA SER A 682 20.94 46.03 42.18
C SER A 682 20.01 44.82 42.14
N GLY A 683 20.57 43.61 42.12
CA GLY A 683 19.78 42.37 41.99
C GLY A 683 20.57 41.08 42.21
N PHE A 684 19.92 39.96 41.91
CA PHE A 684 20.53 38.62 41.92
C PHE A 684 20.66 38.06 40.51
N LYS A 685 21.65 37.20 40.29
CA LYS A 685 21.82 36.43 39.07
C LYS A 685 21.49 34.96 39.33
N VAL A 686 20.63 34.38 38.52
CA VAL A 686 20.31 32.95 38.56
C VAL A 686 20.65 32.34 37.21
N THR A 687 21.51 31.34 37.25
CA THR A 687 21.93 30.57 36.09
C THR A 687 21.24 29.21 36.16
N SER A 688 20.22 28.99 35.34
CA SER A 688 19.50 27.72 35.28
C SER A 688 20.05 26.86 34.15
N SER A 689 20.55 25.67 34.48
CA SER A 689 20.92 24.64 33.51
C SER A 689 19.80 23.60 33.40
N THR A 690 19.45 23.23 32.18
CA THR A 690 18.46 22.18 31.92
C THR A 690 19.04 21.16 30.96
N ASN A 691 18.82 19.86 31.21
CA ASN A 691 19.14 18.84 30.23
C ASN A 691 17.96 18.70 29.29
N VAL A 692 18.13 19.09 28.02
CA VAL A 692 17.10 18.95 27.00
C VAL A 692 17.11 17.52 26.47
N SER A 693 16.71 16.56 27.31
CA SER A 693 16.52 15.18 26.85
C SER A 693 15.15 15.06 26.18
N ILE A 694 15.11 15.23 24.86
CA ILE A 694 13.94 14.93 24.04
C ILE A 694 14.15 13.55 23.43
N PRO A 695 13.36 12.54 23.81
CA PRO A 695 13.55 11.19 23.30
C PRO A 695 13.03 11.07 21.87
N THR A 696 13.65 10.18 21.09
CA THR A 696 13.10 9.75 19.79
C THR A 696 11.69 9.17 19.97
N GLN A 697 10.83 9.18 18.95
CA GLN A 697 9.47 8.65 19.05
C GLN A 697 9.16 7.84 17.80
N VAL A 698 8.46 6.72 17.96
CA VAL A 698 7.78 6.05 16.85
C VAL A 698 6.36 6.64 16.81
N GLY A 699 6.20 7.74 16.07
CA GLY A 699 4.96 8.53 16.09
C GLY A 699 3.82 7.89 15.31
N GLU A 700 4.14 7.19 14.23
CA GLU A 700 3.19 6.43 13.43
C GLU A 700 3.80 5.08 13.03
N ALA A 701 2.94 4.07 12.91
CA ALA A 701 3.30 2.78 12.36
C ALA A 701 2.20 2.28 11.41
N PHE A 702 2.59 1.60 10.33
CA PHE A 702 1.68 1.03 9.33
C PHE A 702 2.08 -0.39 9.00
N ARG A 703 1.11 -1.27 8.74
CA ARG A 703 1.39 -2.57 8.15
C ARG A 703 1.61 -2.43 6.65
N ILE A 704 2.68 -3.03 6.14
CA ILE A 704 2.94 -3.18 4.72
C ILE A 704 2.49 -4.58 4.32
N THR A 705 1.59 -4.70 3.34
CA THR A 705 1.15 -6.01 2.82
C THR A 705 2.29 -6.72 2.08
N PRO A 706 2.83 -7.85 2.58
CA PRO A 706 3.99 -8.50 1.96
C PRO A 706 3.67 -9.14 0.59
N LEU A 707 4.67 -9.23 -0.29
CA LEU A 707 4.69 -10.09 -1.48
C LEU A 707 4.71 -11.57 -1.11
N SER A 708 5.66 -11.86 -0.24
CA SER A 708 6.00 -13.16 0.30
C SER A 708 6.88 -12.89 1.51
N GLY A 709 6.95 -13.83 2.45
CA GLY A 709 7.81 -13.69 3.62
C GLY A 709 7.10 -13.07 4.83
N PRO A 710 7.87 -12.61 5.84
CA PRO A 710 7.35 -12.17 7.13
C PRO A 710 6.53 -10.86 7.05
N GLU A 711 5.81 -10.57 8.12
CA GLU A 711 5.11 -9.30 8.28
C GLU A 711 6.10 -8.13 8.32
N GLN A 712 5.71 -7.00 7.73
CA GLN A 712 6.56 -5.82 7.63
C GLN A 712 5.79 -4.59 8.15
N LEU A 713 6.49 -3.74 8.89
CA LEU A 713 5.94 -2.51 9.43
C LEU A 713 6.73 -1.30 8.91
N LEU A 714 6.01 -0.26 8.50
CA LEU A 714 6.56 1.05 8.22
C LEU A 714 6.47 1.90 9.47
N LEU A 715 7.59 2.43 9.96
CA LEU A 715 7.67 3.28 11.13
C LEU A 715 8.07 4.70 10.73
N LEU A 716 7.31 5.69 11.19
CA LEU A 716 7.72 7.09 11.12
C LEU A 716 8.36 7.45 12.46
N ILE A 717 9.70 7.51 12.46
CA ILE A 717 10.51 7.85 13.62
C ILE A 717 10.79 9.36 13.60
N SER A 718 10.59 10.04 14.73
CA SER A 718 10.84 11.48 14.83
C SER A 718 11.45 11.88 16.17
N GLN A 719 12.12 13.03 16.21
CA GLN A 719 12.59 13.63 17.46
C GLN A 719 12.48 15.15 17.37
N GLN A 720 11.71 15.76 18.29
CA GLN A 720 11.62 17.21 18.41
C GLN A 720 12.98 17.80 18.82
N GLN A 721 13.37 18.91 18.18
CA GLN A 721 14.65 19.56 18.47
C GLN A 721 14.50 20.77 19.39
N ASP A 722 13.31 21.39 19.41
CA ASP A 722 12.95 22.53 20.23
C ASP A 722 11.52 22.36 20.73
N LYS A 723 11.32 22.29 22.05
CA LYS A 723 9.99 22.14 22.66
C LYS A 723 9.05 23.32 22.40
N THR A 724 9.59 24.49 22.07
CA THR A 724 8.80 25.70 21.76
C THR A 724 8.35 25.76 20.30
N ASP A 725 8.97 24.97 19.42
CA ASP A 725 8.62 24.87 18.00
C ASP A 725 8.09 23.47 17.65
N PRO A 726 6.78 23.31 17.40
CA PRO A 726 6.20 22.02 17.02
C PRO A 726 6.65 21.51 15.64
N PHE A 727 7.30 22.34 14.84
CA PHE A 727 7.84 21.99 13.52
C PHE A 727 9.35 21.72 13.54
N SER A 728 9.95 21.61 14.72
CA SER A 728 11.38 21.39 14.87
C SER A 728 11.82 19.92 14.73
N ASN A 729 10.90 18.99 14.41
CA ASN A 729 11.20 17.56 14.44
C ASN A 729 12.15 17.15 13.31
N LEU A 730 13.12 16.30 13.64
CA LEU A 730 13.78 15.42 12.68
C LEU A 730 12.85 14.24 12.36
N GLY A 731 13.00 13.65 11.18
CA GLY A 731 12.18 12.51 10.74
C GLY A 731 12.96 11.46 9.96
N ARG A 732 12.65 10.19 10.19
CA ARG A 732 13.09 9.03 9.40
C ARG A 732 11.89 8.14 9.09
N LEU A 733 11.82 7.67 7.85
CA LEU A 733 10.91 6.61 7.46
C LEU A 733 11.68 5.30 7.45
N VAL A 734 11.21 4.33 8.23
CA VAL A 734 11.93 3.07 8.49
C VAL A 734 11.05 1.88 8.12
N LYS A 735 11.60 0.93 7.38
CA LYS A 735 11.01 -0.40 7.18
C LYS A 735 11.56 -1.33 8.26
N TRP A 736 10.67 -1.95 9.03
CA TRP A 736 11.03 -2.90 10.08
C TRP A 736 10.44 -4.27 9.77
N VAL A 737 11.29 -5.30 9.87
CA VAL A 737 10.96 -6.71 9.66
C VAL A 737 11.26 -7.45 10.97
N PRO A 738 10.27 -7.59 11.87
CA PRO A 738 10.47 -8.07 13.24
C PRO A 738 11.10 -9.47 13.29
N GLN A 739 10.65 -10.39 12.44
CA GLN A 739 11.09 -11.79 12.42
C GLN A 739 12.55 -11.94 11.97
N GLU A 740 13.09 -10.92 11.30
CA GLU A 740 14.48 -10.89 10.84
C GLU A 740 15.38 -10.05 11.76
N ASN A 741 14.81 -9.44 12.82
CA ASN A 741 15.48 -8.44 13.66
C ASN A 741 16.14 -7.33 12.82
N GLY A 742 15.50 -6.95 11.71
CA GLY A 742 16.03 -6.02 10.72
C GLY A 742 15.21 -4.73 10.66
N ALA A 743 15.88 -3.58 10.78
CA ALA A 743 15.29 -2.27 10.55
C ALA A 743 16.17 -1.45 9.59
N GLU A 744 15.53 -0.84 8.59
CA GLU A 744 16.20 -0.15 7.49
C GLU A 744 15.61 1.24 7.29
N VAL A 745 16.46 2.27 7.25
CA VAL A 745 16.05 3.63 6.92
C VAL A 745 15.81 3.72 5.41
N LEU A 746 14.57 3.91 5.00
CA LEU A 746 14.20 4.13 3.60
C LEU A 746 14.47 5.56 3.16
N HIS A 747 14.26 6.51 4.08
CA HIS A 747 14.49 7.93 3.84
C HIS A 747 14.69 8.71 5.15
N GLU A 748 15.64 9.64 5.17
CA GLU A 748 15.84 10.63 6.23
C GLU A 748 15.46 12.01 5.69
N PHE A 749 14.54 12.70 6.38
CA PHE A 749 14.04 13.99 5.93
C PHE A 749 15.05 15.10 6.28
N SER A 750 15.46 15.86 5.27
CA SER A 750 16.51 16.88 5.41
C SER A 750 16.04 18.15 6.12
N SER A 751 14.74 18.45 6.10
CA SER A 751 14.16 19.63 6.75
C SER A 751 13.57 19.26 8.10
N ARG A 752 13.78 20.15 9.09
CA ARG A 752 13.01 20.11 10.33
C ARG A 752 11.57 20.47 10.02
N ALA A 753 10.67 19.56 10.32
CA ALA A 753 9.24 19.71 10.04
C ALA A 753 8.41 18.76 10.90
N PHE A 754 7.12 19.05 11.02
CA PHE A 754 6.16 18.07 11.47
C PHE A 754 5.88 17.07 10.33
N HIS A 755 6.41 15.86 10.45
CA HIS A 755 6.24 14.79 9.47
C HIS A 755 5.02 13.93 9.80
N THR A 756 4.20 13.62 8.80
CA THR A 756 3.08 12.68 8.92
C THR A 756 2.99 11.84 7.66
N THR A 757 2.83 10.53 7.80
CA THR A 757 2.54 9.68 6.65
C THR A 757 1.15 10.09 6.13
N ARG A 758 0.90 10.08 4.83
CA ARG A 758 -0.39 10.43 4.22
C ARG A 758 -1.12 9.20 3.70
N SER A 759 -0.39 8.32 3.02
CA SER A 759 -0.92 7.09 2.45
C SER A 759 0.21 6.07 2.30
N VAL A 760 -0.10 4.80 2.51
CA VAL A 760 0.86 3.69 2.40
C VAL A 760 0.26 2.63 1.47
N SER A 761 1.03 2.29 0.45
CA SER A 761 0.83 1.11 -0.39
C SER A 761 1.92 0.10 -0.03
N ARG A 762 1.93 -1.05 -0.69
CA ARG A 762 2.95 -2.08 -0.50
C ARG A 762 4.30 -1.64 -1.09
N GLY A 763 4.32 -0.84 -2.16
CA GLY A 763 5.52 -0.43 -2.87
C GLY A 763 5.95 1.00 -2.58
N SER A 764 5.12 1.82 -1.94
CA SER A 764 5.42 3.24 -1.69
C SER A 764 4.65 3.84 -0.52
N ALA A 765 5.25 4.85 0.11
CA ALA A 765 4.62 5.69 1.12
C ALA A 765 4.67 7.16 0.70
N LEU A 766 3.56 7.88 0.88
CA LEU A 766 3.47 9.31 0.69
C LEU A 766 3.59 9.99 2.06
N VAL A 767 4.58 10.86 2.29
CA VAL A 767 4.83 11.52 3.58
C VAL A 767 4.78 13.04 3.42
N GLN A 768 4.02 13.71 4.27
CA GLN A 768 3.91 15.17 4.32
C GLN A 768 4.86 15.72 5.37
N SER A 769 5.58 16.78 5.03
CA SER A 769 6.46 17.53 5.94
C SER A 769 5.96 18.97 6.04
N ARG A 770 5.42 19.35 7.20
CA ARG A 770 4.92 20.71 7.47
C ARG A 770 5.95 21.51 8.25
N GLY A 771 6.41 22.63 7.72
CA GLY A 771 7.41 23.47 8.37
C GLY A 771 7.70 24.69 7.51
N SER A 772 8.89 25.29 7.69
CA SER A 772 9.33 26.44 6.88
C SER A 772 9.43 26.13 5.39
N ASN A 773 9.81 24.89 5.05
CA ASN A 773 9.87 24.37 3.68
C ASN A 773 8.89 23.20 3.52
N PRO A 774 7.59 23.49 3.32
CA PRO A 774 6.58 22.46 3.20
C PRO A 774 6.80 21.61 1.94
N ALA A 775 6.65 20.30 2.06
CA ALA A 775 6.76 19.38 0.94
C ALA A 775 6.00 18.07 1.20
N THR A 776 5.62 17.39 0.12
CA THR A 776 5.23 15.98 0.15
C THR A 776 6.33 15.16 -0.49
N THR A 777 6.65 14.00 0.07
CA THR A 777 7.67 13.08 -0.46
C THR A 777 7.03 11.72 -0.70
N LEU A 778 7.14 11.22 -1.93
CA LEU A 778 6.79 9.84 -2.27
C LEU A 778 8.06 9.00 -2.15
N VAL A 779 8.07 8.07 -1.19
CA VAL A 779 9.21 7.20 -0.88
C VAL A 779 8.92 5.79 -1.39
N SER A 780 9.83 5.21 -2.18
CA SER A 780 9.76 3.81 -2.57
C SER A 780 10.06 2.89 -1.38
N LEU A 781 9.30 1.80 -1.22
CA LEU A 781 9.55 0.79 -0.20
C LEU A 781 10.40 -0.38 -0.72
N GLN A 782 10.62 -0.45 -2.04
CA GLN A 782 11.39 -1.50 -2.70
C GLN A 782 12.82 -1.05 -3.06
N ASP A 783 12.98 0.23 -3.44
CA ASP A 783 14.25 0.80 -3.85
C ASP A 783 14.72 1.86 -2.86
N ASN A 784 15.77 1.56 -2.10
CA ASN A 784 16.32 2.49 -1.11
C ASN A 784 16.69 3.84 -1.73
N ASN A 785 16.34 4.93 -1.05
CA ASN A 785 16.58 6.32 -1.45
C ASN A 785 15.94 6.75 -2.78
N SER A 786 15.10 5.93 -3.40
CA SER A 786 14.28 6.34 -4.53
C SER A 786 13.09 7.16 -4.02
N VAL A 787 13.20 8.49 -4.16
CA VAL A 787 12.19 9.44 -3.67
C VAL A 787 11.81 10.45 -4.75
N ASN A 788 10.53 10.82 -4.77
CA ASN A 788 10.05 11.98 -5.53
C ASN A 788 9.55 13.04 -4.55
N VAL A 789 10.12 14.24 -4.62
CA VAL A 789 9.75 15.37 -3.75
C VAL A 789 8.87 16.34 -4.53
N PHE A 790 7.74 16.72 -3.92
CA PHE A 790 6.81 17.72 -4.42
C PHE A 790 6.96 19.00 -3.59
N PRO A 791 7.90 19.89 -3.92
CA PRO A 791 8.21 21.07 -3.13
C PRO A 791 7.02 22.06 -3.11
N GLY A 792 6.70 22.62 -1.94
CA GLY A 792 5.61 23.58 -1.78
C GLY A 792 4.20 22.99 -1.87
N SER A 793 4.06 21.68 -2.15
CA SER A 793 2.77 21.01 -2.27
C SER A 793 2.54 20.01 -1.15
N MET A 794 1.37 20.09 -0.51
CA MET A 794 0.98 19.17 0.57
C MET A 794 0.16 17.97 0.11
N LEU A 795 -0.29 17.92 -1.15
CA LEU A 795 -1.03 16.80 -1.74
C LEU A 795 -2.09 16.17 -0.80
N PHE A 796 -2.87 16.97 -0.06
CA PHE A 796 -3.82 16.46 0.95
C PHE A 796 -4.87 15.49 0.37
N SER A 797 -5.28 15.73 -0.87
CA SER A 797 -6.27 14.91 -1.58
C SER A 797 -5.67 13.68 -2.26
N TYR A 798 -4.38 13.39 -2.08
CA TYR A 798 -3.72 12.31 -2.81
C TYR A 798 -3.48 11.09 -1.92
N ILE A 799 -3.58 9.91 -2.54
CA ILE A 799 -3.27 8.60 -1.97
C ILE A 799 -2.42 7.82 -2.97
N VAL A 800 -1.71 6.80 -2.50
CA VAL A 800 -0.83 5.97 -3.35
C VAL A 800 -1.36 4.55 -3.46
N PHE A 801 -1.35 3.99 -4.67
CA PHE A 801 -1.72 2.59 -4.95
C PHE A 801 -0.59 1.82 -5.62
N GLU A 802 -0.69 0.50 -5.61
CA GLU A 802 0.21 -0.39 -6.35
C GLU A 802 0.09 -0.21 -7.88
N PRO A 803 1.20 -0.32 -8.63
CA PRO A 803 2.56 -0.43 -8.11
C PRO A 803 3.05 0.90 -7.50
N GLN A 804 2.66 2.07 -8.06
CA GLN A 804 2.93 3.41 -7.50
C GLN A 804 2.01 4.50 -8.12
N PHE A 805 0.71 4.27 -8.26
CA PHE A 805 -0.20 5.30 -8.80
C PHE A 805 -0.47 6.40 -7.77
N LEU A 806 -0.28 7.66 -8.17
CA LEU A 806 -0.64 8.83 -7.36
C LEU A 806 -2.07 9.24 -7.71
N TYR A 807 -3.04 8.92 -6.86
CA TYR A 807 -4.47 9.11 -7.12
C TYR A 807 -5.02 10.28 -6.32
N ASN A 808 -5.72 11.20 -6.98
CA ASN A 808 -6.40 12.32 -6.34
C ASN A 808 -7.87 11.96 -6.07
N VAL A 809 -8.29 11.99 -4.81
CA VAL A 809 -9.62 11.56 -4.37
C VAL A 809 -10.73 12.59 -4.67
N VAL A 810 -10.37 13.80 -5.12
CA VAL A 810 -11.32 14.88 -5.43
C VAL A 810 -11.79 14.80 -6.88
N ASP A 811 -10.84 14.74 -7.83
CA ASP A 811 -11.15 14.64 -9.27
C ASP A 811 -11.12 13.19 -9.77
N LEU A 812 -10.73 12.24 -8.92
CA LEU A 812 -10.78 10.80 -9.14
C LEU A 812 -9.88 10.33 -10.29
N LYS A 813 -8.71 10.98 -10.44
CA LYS A 813 -7.73 10.68 -11.48
C LYS A 813 -6.35 10.33 -10.94
N PHE A 814 -5.58 9.58 -11.74
CA PHE A 814 -4.15 9.43 -11.50
C PHE A 814 -3.38 10.65 -11.99
N TYR A 815 -2.23 10.85 -11.37
CA TYR A 815 -1.32 11.95 -11.65
C TYR A 815 0.11 11.43 -11.86
N THR A 816 0.88 12.16 -12.66
CA THR A 816 2.32 11.93 -12.78
C THR A 816 3.02 12.17 -11.44
N LYS A 817 4.19 11.56 -11.28
CA LYS A 817 4.99 11.61 -10.05
C LYS A 817 6.13 12.63 -10.11
N ASP A 818 6.21 13.41 -11.18
CA ASP A 818 7.19 14.49 -11.29
C ASP A 818 6.86 15.64 -10.34
N ALA A 819 7.83 16.55 -10.11
CA ALA A 819 7.70 17.62 -9.12
C ALA A 819 6.45 18.50 -9.29
N SER A 820 5.86 18.54 -10.48
CA SER A 820 4.57 19.18 -10.79
C SER A 820 3.56 18.13 -11.30
N PRO A 821 2.84 17.44 -10.39
CA PRO A 821 1.92 16.37 -10.76
C PRO A 821 0.88 16.84 -11.79
N ARG A 822 0.74 16.08 -12.87
CA ARG A 822 -0.23 16.35 -13.94
C ARG A 822 -1.20 15.20 -14.09
N ARG A 823 -2.48 15.54 -14.28
CA ARG A 823 -3.60 14.61 -14.44
C ARG A 823 -3.39 13.71 -15.66
N THR A 824 -3.67 12.41 -15.51
CA THR A 824 -3.68 11.43 -16.60
C THR A 824 -5.10 11.07 -17.04
N ALA A 825 -5.27 10.43 -18.20
CA ALA A 825 -6.58 9.97 -18.68
C ALA A 825 -7.20 8.86 -17.81
N LEU A 826 -6.35 7.99 -17.25
CA LEU A 826 -6.73 6.90 -16.33
C LEU A 826 -6.85 7.39 -14.88
N PRO A 827 -7.58 6.65 -14.03
CA PRO A 827 -8.54 5.60 -14.38
C PRO A 827 -9.87 6.22 -14.82
N ALA A 828 -10.84 5.41 -15.23
CA ALA A 828 -12.22 5.87 -15.37
C ALA A 828 -12.73 6.44 -14.03
N THR A 829 -13.39 7.61 -14.07
CA THR A 829 -13.90 8.30 -12.88
C THR A 829 -14.97 7.48 -12.18
N LEU A 830 -14.95 7.41 -10.83
CA LEU A 830 -16.02 6.77 -10.07
C LEU A 830 -17.37 7.47 -10.27
N ALA A 831 -18.46 6.70 -10.39
CA ALA A 831 -19.82 7.22 -10.58
C ALA A 831 -20.18 8.31 -9.55
N PRO A 832 -20.87 9.41 -9.91
CA PRO A 832 -21.17 10.50 -8.98
C PRO A 832 -22.10 10.07 -7.83
N GLY A 833 -22.23 10.90 -6.80
CA GLY A 833 -23.22 10.70 -5.72
C GLY A 833 -22.68 10.16 -4.39
N ALA A 834 -21.36 10.15 -4.19
CA ALA A 834 -20.73 9.90 -2.90
C ALA A 834 -19.59 10.88 -2.64
N SER A 835 -19.39 11.25 -1.36
CA SER A 835 -18.31 12.16 -0.97
C SER A 835 -16.94 11.54 -1.19
N ALA A 836 -15.98 12.38 -1.56
CA ALA A 836 -14.57 12.03 -1.54
C ALA A 836 -14.18 11.56 -0.14
N SER A 837 -13.42 10.46 -0.06
CA SER A 837 -12.81 10.03 1.19
C SER A 837 -11.32 10.27 1.10
N SER A 838 -10.75 10.91 2.11
CA SER A 838 -9.30 11.03 2.23
C SER A 838 -8.64 9.74 2.75
N GLN A 839 -9.43 8.71 3.10
CA GLN A 839 -8.95 7.46 3.68
C GLN A 839 -8.60 6.46 2.57
N ASP A 840 -7.31 6.18 2.39
CA ASP A 840 -6.76 5.33 1.32
C ASP A 840 -7.26 3.89 1.39
N TYR A 841 -7.36 3.30 2.57
CA TYR A 841 -7.87 1.94 2.78
C TYR A 841 -9.32 1.71 2.31
N ARG A 842 -10.07 2.77 2.00
CA ARG A 842 -11.41 2.64 1.40
C ARG A 842 -11.36 2.38 -0.10
N TYR A 843 -10.21 2.56 -0.72
CA TYR A 843 -10.05 2.41 -2.13
C TYR A 843 -9.24 1.16 -2.46
N HIS A 844 -9.51 0.60 -3.63
CA HIS A 844 -8.82 -0.56 -4.17
C HIS A 844 -8.61 -0.38 -5.67
N VAL A 845 -7.51 -0.92 -6.18
CA VAL A 845 -7.19 -0.91 -7.61
C VAL A 845 -7.21 -2.33 -8.16
N ILE A 846 -7.90 -2.51 -9.29
CA ILE A 846 -7.93 -3.77 -10.03
C ILE A 846 -7.24 -3.53 -11.37
N PRO A 847 -6.11 -4.19 -11.66
CA PRO A 847 -5.52 -4.17 -12.99
C PRO A 847 -6.49 -4.78 -13.99
N VAL A 848 -6.78 -4.05 -15.05
CA VAL A 848 -7.57 -4.52 -16.19
C VAL A 848 -6.61 -5.23 -17.13
N LYS A 849 -6.80 -6.54 -17.30
CA LYS A 849 -6.02 -7.36 -18.25
C LYS A 849 -6.72 -7.49 -19.59
#